data_AF-A0A2K9PLS2-F1
#
_entry.id   AF-A0A2K9PLS2-F1
#
_cell.length_a   1.000
_cell.length_b   1.000
_cell.length_c   1.000
_cell.angle_alpha   90.00
_cell.angle_beta   90.00
_cell.angle_gamma   90.00
#
_symmetry.space_group_name_H-M   'P 1'
#
loop_
_entity.id
_entity.type
_entity.pdbx_description
1 polymer ?
#
loop_
_entity_poly.entity_id
_entity_poly.type
_entity_poly.pdbx_seq_one_letter_code
_entity_poly.pdbx_strand_id
1 'polypeptide(L)'
;MQKSTLHTLVLLFLFSLSYAQKPKKPASSEIYESIQKLNFLGSVLYIAAHPDDENTRLISYMSNHVKARTAYLSLTRGDGGQNLIGPEIRELLGVMRTQELLAARRVDGGEQIFTRANDFGYSKHPDETLAIWDKETVLSDVVLAIRKFKPDIIINRFDHRSPGTTHGHHTSSAMLSFEAFDLANDASAYSNQLKHNSLWQPKRLFFNTSWWFYGSQKKFEKADKSNMVNFDIGVYYPLKGLSNNEVAALASSQHLCQGFGRLSQRGTQKEYIEFLKGEPLTDNKDFFDGIDTSWNRVKGGKAIGDILYKVENEFNFVNPSEHIPQLTKAYQLLQKIEDDHWKAQKTKELKAIIEMCAGLYLEASAETNWATQGESINLNIEALNRSNTPITLVSFNNSSDLNVSKNILLENNIKFSFKDAIKIDNTTSPTTPYWLNEKGSLGMYKADEKFIGLPETPRLFNIDFNLLVNNVPITFTKPIIQRFSKPDKGELYRPFEIIPEASARITEKVIIFDNDQQHNITVVVKAGHDNLEGYAEIHHPKNWNVYPEKQKVSIKNKGEEQSLVFTIIPPKNQSEGYISPIVHVNDKAYTKELIEINYDHIPFQTVLLPSETKVVRLDIKKKGENIAYIQGAGDMVPESLEQIGYNVRILKPEDINTETLSRFDAVVVGIRAYNTVEALKFKQQILFDFVAQGGNMIVQYNTRHRLKVPELAPYELELSRDRVTDENAEVRILEPEHTLLNYPNKITQNDFKGWTQERGLYFPNKWSKEFTPILSMNDKNEKPKKGSLLVAKHGKGHYIYTGLSFFREFPEGVSGAYRLFANMLSIGKEDLKQKTKLSN
;
A
#
# COMPACT_ATOMS: atom_id res chain seq x y z
N MET A 1 4.81 -28.66 -55.96
CA MET A 1 3.49 -28.78 -55.31
C MET A 1 3.75 -29.07 -53.83
N GLN A 2 3.78 -28.05 -52.96
CA GLN A 2 2.66 -27.64 -52.08
C GLN A 2 2.29 -28.75 -51.07
N LYS A 3 2.36 -28.60 -49.73
CA LYS A 3 2.28 -27.41 -48.86
C LYS A 3 2.99 -27.67 -47.52
N SER A 4 3.71 -26.66 -47.03
CA SER A 4 4.06 -26.49 -45.62
C SER A 4 2.87 -25.88 -44.86
N THR A 5 2.69 -26.27 -43.60
CA THR A 5 1.78 -25.61 -42.64
C THR A 5 2.62 -25.30 -41.40
N LEU A 6 3.06 -24.05 -41.30
CA LEU A 6 2.47 -22.99 -40.46
C LEU A 6 2.90 -23.11 -38.98
N HIS A 7 4.14 -22.68 -38.70
CA HIS A 7 4.50 -22.18 -37.36
C HIS A 7 4.33 -20.67 -37.39
N THR A 8 3.12 -20.19 -37.12
CA THR A 8 2.90 -18.79 -36.75
C THR A 8 3.03 -18.72 -35.24
N LEU A 9 4.24 -18.38 -34.78
CA LEU A 9 4.50 -18.00 -33.40
C LEU A 9 3.79 -16.66 -33.17
N VAL A 10 2.55 -16.72 -32.67
CA VAL A 10 1.85 -15.54 -32.16
C VAL A 10 2.54 -15.15 -30.86
N LEU A 11 3.58 -14.33 -30.96
CA LEU A 11 4.02 -13.45 -29.89
C LEU A 11 2.90 -12.44 -29.64
N LEU A 12 1.92 -12.85 -28.82
CA LEU A 12 1.07 -11.91 -28.11
C LEU A 12 1.95 -11.22 -27.07
N PHE A 13 2.68 -10.20 -27.52
CA PHE A 13 3.10 -9.12 -26.63
C PHE A 13 1.82 -8.47 -26.12
N LEU A 14 1.35 -8.92 -24.95
CA LEU A 14 0.56 -8.07 -24.08
C LEU A 14 1.46 -6.90 -23.71
N PHE A 15 1.41 -5.84 -24.50
CA PHE A 15 1.97 -4.55 -24.12
C PHE A 15 1.17 -4.05 -22.91
N SER A 16 1.63 -4.38 -21.71
CA SER A 16 1.38 -3.56 -20.53
C SER A 16 2.04 -2.21 -20.79
N LEU A 17 1.31 -1.32 -21.46
CA LEU A 17 1.77 0.03 -21.71
C LEU A 17 1.87 0.73 -20.35
N SER A 18 3.10 0.91 -19.88
CA SER A 18 3.44 1.64 -18.66
C SER A 18 3.08 3.12 -18.84
N TYR A 19 1.86 3.49 -18.42
CA TYR A 19 1.32 4.86 -18.53
C TYR A 19 1.42 5.68 -17.24
N ALA A 20 1.83 5.10 -16.12
CA ALA A 20 1.68 5.73 -14.81
C ALA A 20 2.40 7.09 -14.66
N GLN A 21 3.43 7.35 -15.49
CA GLN A 21 4.31 8.52 -15.37
C GLN A 21 4.34 9.42 -16.60
N LYS A 22 3.65 9.05 -17.70
CA LYS A 22 3.68 9.85 -18.94
C LYS A 22 2.85 11.12 -18.78
N PRO A 23 3.26 12.26 -19.36
CA PRO A 23 2.41 13.44 -19.46
C PRO A 23 1.06 13.10 -20.10
N LYS A 24 -0.03 13.58 -19.50
CA LYS A 24 -1.38 13.39 -20.04
C LYS A 24 -1.51 14.09 -21.39
N LYS A 25 -2.11 13.40 -22.36
CA LYS A 25 -2.43 13.92 -23.71
C LYS A 25 -3.93 13.78 -23.93
N PRO A 26 -4.75 14.67 -23.32
CA PRO A 26 -6.20 14.49 -23.29
C PRO A 26 -6.82 14.72 -24.67
N ALA A 27 -7.80 13.90 -25.01
CA ALA A 27 -8.65 14.12 -26.19
C ALA A 27 -9.59 15.30 -25.97
N SER A 28 -10.16 15.87 -27.04
CA SER A 28 -11.09 16.99 -26.93
C SER A 28 -12.36 16.65 -26.11
N SER A 29 -12.78 15.38 -26.08
CA SER A 29 -13.85 14.91 -25.20
C SER A 29 -13.50 15.01 -23.71
N GLU A 30 -12.26 14.72 -23.33
CA GLU A 30 -11.78 14.85 -21.93
C GLU A 30 -11.64 16.32 -21.52
N ILE A 31 -11.26 17.19 -22.45
CA ILE A 31 -11.23 18.65 -22.23
C ILE A 31 -12.66 19.16 -21.99
N TYR A 32 -13.61 18.72 -22.83
CA TYR A 32 -15.02 19.05 -22.66
C TYR A 32 -15.55 18.60 -21.29
N GLU A 33 -15.32 17.34 -20.89
CA GLU A 33 -15.69 16.86 -19.55
C GLU A 33 -15.06 17.67 -18.42
N SER A 34 -13.83 18.16 -18.61
CA SER A 34 -13.15 19.03 -17.64
C SER A 34 -13.84 20.38 -17.49
N ILE A 35 -14.38 20.95 -18.58
CA ILE A 35 -15.21 22.17 -18.53
C ILE A 35 -16.52 21.91 -17.77
N GLN A 36 -17.16 20.75 -17.96
CA GLN A 36 -18.36 20.39 -17.19
C GLN A 36 -18.06 20.31 -15.68
N LYS A 37 -16.91 19.72 -15.31
CA LYS A 37 -16.45 19.71 -13.91
C LYS A 37 -16.10 21.11 -13.40
N LEU A 38 -15.51 21.96 -14.23
CA LEU A 38 -15.23 23.35 -13.88
C LEU A 38 -16.51 24.11 -13.53
N ASN A 39 -17.62 23.85 -14.24
CA ASN A 39 -18.92 24.47 -14.03
C ASN A 39 -19.73 23.93 -12.84
N PHE A 40 -19.24 22.89 -12.15
CA PHE A 40 -19.88 22.32 -10.97
C PHE A 40 -19.11 22.69 -9.68
N LEU A 41 -19.78 23.34 -8.73
CA LEU A 41 -19.25 23.80 -7.45
C LEU A 41 -19.86 23.00 -6.29
N GLY A 42 -19.61 21.69 -6.27
CA GLY A 42 -19.98 20.82 -5.16
C GLY A 42 -18.91 19.77 -4.86
N SER A 43 -18.81 19.34 -3.60
CA SER A 43 -17.75 18.44 -3.13
C SER A 43 -18.27 17.26 -2.29
N VAL A 44 -17.65 16.09 -2.47
CA VAL A 44 -17.98 14.85 -1.75
C VAL A 44 -16.71 14.25 -1.14
N LEU A 45 -16.74 13.97 0.16
CA LEU A 45 -15.68 13.22 0.85
C LEU A 45 -16.18 11.82 1.20
N TYR A 46 -15.62 10.82 0.53
CA TYR A 46 -15.84 9.42 0.85
C TYR A 46 -14.84 8.98 1.93
N ILE A 47 -15.27 8.30 2.98
CA ILE A 47 -14.40 7.92 4.12
C ILE A 47 -14.48 6.43 4.39
N ALA A 48 -13.31 5.79 4.50
CA ALA A 48 -13.15 4.41 4.96
C ALA A 48 -11.76 4.20 5.56
N ALA A 49 -11.42 2.97 5.93
CA ALA A 49 -10.22 2.68 6.70
C ALA A 49 -8.99 2.40 5.83
N HIS A 50 -9.16 1.65 4.74
CA HIS A 50 -8.05 1.09 3.98
C HIS A 50 -8.14 1.42 2.48
N PRO A 51 -7.01 1.50 1.76
CA PRO A 51 -7.03 1.37 0.30
C PRO A 51 -7.79 0.11 -0.09
N ASP A 52 -8.70 0.11 -1.08
CA ASP A 52 -9.57 -1.03 -1.49
C ASP A 52 -10.96 -1.11 -0.83
N ASP A 53 -11.17 -0.43 0.30
CA ASP A 53 -12.49 -0.35 0.95
C ASP A 53 -13.50 0.44 0.11
N GLU A 54 -13.00 1.34 -0.75
CA GLU A 54 -13.85 2.29 -1.41
C GLU A 54 -14.83 1.63 -2.38
N ASN A 55 -16.03 2.21 -2.46
CA ASN A 55 -16.92 1.87 -3.55
C ASN A 55 -16.49 2.68 -4.79
N THR A 56 -15.59 2.11 -5.59
CA THR A 56 -15.07 2.77 -6.81
C THR A 56 -16.18 3.21 -7.77
N ARG A 57 -17.35 2.53 -7.77
CA ARG A 57 -18.50 2.95 -8.57
C ARG A 57 -19.06 4.28 -8.09
N LEU A 58 -19.15 4.47 -6.77
CA LEU A 58 -19.74 5.66 -6.17
C LEU A 58 -18.81 6.86 -6.31
N ILE A 59 -17.51 6.68 -6.10
CA ILE A 59 -16.52 7.73 -6.38
C ILE A 59 -16.56 8.13 -7.86
N SER A 60 -16.53 7.13 -8.76
CA SER A 60 -16.60 7.38 -10.21
C SER A 60 -17.91 8.07 -10.61
N TYR A 61 -19.04 7.69 -10.02
CA TYR A 61 -20.35 8.30 -10.29
C TYR A 61 -20.37 9.77 -9.85
N MET A 62 -19.94 10.06 -8.63
CA MET A 62 -19.90 11.43 -8.12
C MET A 62 -18.94 12.30 -8.94
N SER A 63 -17.76 11.79 -9.31
CA SER A 63 -16.79 12.55 -10.10
C SER A 63 -17.15 12.69 -11.58
N ASN A 64 -17.68 11.64 -12.23
CA ASN A 64 -17.85 11.63 -13.69
C ASN A 64 -19.29 11.83 -14.14
N HIS A 65 -20.29 11.40 -13.38
CA HIS A 65 -21.70 11.63 -13.71
C HIS A 65 -22.17 12.96 -13.12
N VAL A 66 -22.07 13.11 -11.80
CA VAL A 66 -22.52 14.33 -11.08
C VAL A 66 -21.57 15.50 -11.31
N LYS A 67 -20.31 15.23 -11.65
CA LYS A 67 -19.23 16.23 -11.82
C LYS A 67 -18.76 16.87 -10.51
N ALA A 68 -19.09 16.28 -9.36
CA ALA A 68 -18.65 16.72 -8.05
C ALA A 68 -17.17 16.47 -7.82
N ARG A 69 -16.49 17.43 -7.17
CA ARG A 69 -15.13 17.23 -6.68
C ARG A 69 -15.17 16.17 -5.59
N THR A 70 -14.68 14.98 -5.89
CA THR A 70 -14.82 13.81 -5.01
C THR A 70 -13.47 13.37 -4.49
N ALA A 71 -13.30 13.25 -3.19
CA ALA A 71 -12.08 12.70 -2.57
C ALA A 71 -12.39 11.44 -1.77
N TYR A 72 -11.43 10.53 -1.74
CA TYR A 72 -11.42 9.41 -0.80
C TYR A 72 -10.42 9.70 0.32
N LEU A 73 -10.90 9.74 1.57
CA LEU A 73 -10.08 9.69 2.77
C LEU A 73 -9.97 8.24 3.22
N SER A 74 -8.79 7.67 3.01
CA SER A 74 -8.41 6.41 3.65
C SER A 74 -7.71 6.75 4.96
N LEU A 75 -8.18 6.21 6.10
CA LEU A 75 -7.51 6.48 7.37
C LEU A 75 -6.07 5.97 7.36
N THR A 76 -5.86 4.76 6.83
CA THR A 76 -4.55 4.12 6.75
C THR A 76 -4.02 4.05 5.33
N ARG A 77 -2.76 3.61 5.19
CA ARG A 77 -2.15 3.27 3.89
C ARG A 77 -2.23 1.77 3.55
N GLY A 78 -2.93 0.97 4.37
CA GLY A 78 -3.15 -0.47 4.12
C GLY A 78 -1.89 -1.33 4.27
N ASP A 79 -0.93 -0.87 5.07
CA ASP A 79 0.38 -1.49 5.27
C ASP A 79 0.35 -2.79 6.10
N GLY A 80 -0.76 -3.09 6.78
CA GLY A 80 -0.99 -4.34 7.53
C GLY A 80 -1.53 -5.50 6.68
N GLY A 81 -1.78 -5.24 5.39
CA GLY A 81 -2.35 -6.18 4.43
C GLY A 81 -1.37 -7.23 3.88
N GLN A 82 -1.88 -8.08 2.98
CA GLN A 82 -1.06 -9.03 2.21
C GLN A 82 -0.65 -8.40 0.87
N ASN A 83 0.44 -8.88 0.29
CA ASN A 83 0.93 -8.49 -1.03
C ASN A 83 0.93 -9.71 -1.98
N LEU A 84 0.13 -9.64 -3.04
CA LEU A 84 0.00 -10.73 -4.02
C LEU A 84 1.12 -10.73 -5.08
N ILE A 85 1.76 -9.58 -5.32
CA ILE A 85 2.61 -9.35 -6.50
C ILE A 85 4.09 -9.16 -6.16
N GLY A 86 4.44 -9.10 -4.88
CA GLY A 86 5.76 -8.69 -4.45
C GLY A 86 6.10 -9.05 -3.00
N PRO A 87 7.36 -8.83 -2.58
CA PRO A 87 7.81 -9.08 -1.22
C PRO A 87 7.55 -7.91 -0.26
N GLU A 88 7.09 -6.75 -0.74
CA GLU A 88 6.88 -5.57 0.10
C GLU A 88 5.80 -5.82 1.16
N ILE A 89 6.12 -5.48 2.40
CA ILE A 89 5.24 -5.54 3.57
C ILE A 89 5.34 -4.22 4.34
N ARG A 90 4.43 -3.98 5.28
CA ARG A 90 4.45 -2.81 6.18
C ARG A 90 4.62 -1.50 5.40
N GLU A 91 5.56 -0.64 5.79
CA GLU A 91 5.76 0.69 5.22
C GLU A 91 5.93 0.65 3.69
N LEU A 92 6.65 -0.34 3.16
CA LEU A 92 6.86 -0.50 1.73
C LEU A 92 5.55 -0.86 0.99
N LEU A 93 4.72 -1.71 1.60
CA LEU A 93 3.39 -2.00 1.07
C LEU A 93 2.49 -0.77 1.12
N GLY A 94 2.57 0.03 2.19
CA GLY A 94 1.85 1.30 2.32
C GLY A 94 2.20 2.30 1.21
N VAL A 95 3.48 2.41 0.84
CA VAL A 95 3.94 3.22 -0.31
C VAL A 95 3.35 2.71 -1.62
N MET A 96 3.37 1.40 -1.84
CA MET A 96 2.82 0.80 -3.04
C MET A 96 1.30 1.00 -3.15
N ARG A 97 0.54 0.70 -2.09
CA ARG A 97 -0.92 0.86 -2.05
C ARG A 97 -1.35 2.32 -2.20
N THR A 98 -0.52 3.25 -1.73
CA THR A 98 -0.71 4.69 -1.98
C THR A 98 -0.66 4.98 -3.48
N GLN A 99 0.33 4.45 -4.20
CA GLN A 99 0.42 4.63 -5.65
C GLN A 99 -0.67 3.90 -6.43
N GLU A 100 -1.12 2.74 -5.96
CA GLU A 100 -2.27 2.01 -6.53
C GLU A 100 -3.57 2.79 -6.37
N LEU A 101 -3.81 3.41 -5.21
CA LEU A 101 -4.93 4.34 -5.02
C LEU A 101 -4.84 5.53 -5.96
N LEU A 102 -3.67 6.16 -6.08
CA LEU A 102 -3.49 7.27 -7.02
C LEU A 102 -3.74 6.82 -8.47
N ALA A 103 -3.37 5.59 -8.83
CA ALA A 103 -3.72 5.00 -10.12
C ALA A 103 -5.23 4.79 -10.28
N ALA A 104 -5.92 4.26 -9.28
CA ALA A 104 -7.38 4.11 -9.29
C ALA A 104 -8.09 5.47 -9.43
N ARG A 105 -7.63 6.47 -8.68
CA ARG A 105 -8.11 7.85 -8.73
C ARG A 105 -7.90 8.51 -10.09
N ARG A 106 -6.80 8.21 -10.79
CA ARG A 106 -6.59 8.66 -12.18
C ARG A 106 -7.63 8.09 -13.16
N VAL A 107 -8.25 6.95 -12.84
CA VAL A 107 -9.27 6.29 -13.67
C VAL A 107 -10.68 6.74 -13.30
N ASP A 108 -11.04 6.70 -12.01
CA ASP A 108 -12.38 7.08 -11.54
C ASP A 108 -12.56 8.59 -11.38
N GLY A 109 -11.48 9.38 -11.42
CA GLY A 109 -11.51 10.83 -11.35
C GLY A 109 -11.64 11.39 -9.93
N GLY A 110 -11.51 10.58 -8.88
CA GLY A 110 -11.46 11.07 -7.51
C GLY A 110 -10.08 11.65 -7.12
N GLU A 111 -10.00 12.22 -5.92
CA GLU A 111 -8.77 12.62 -5.24
C GLU A 111 -8.48 11.67 -4.08
N GLN A 112 -7.23 11.61 -3.60
CA GLN A 112 -6.83 10.76 -2.48
C GLN A 112 -6.29 11.58 -1.31
N ILE A 113 -6.77 11.29 -0.10
CA ILE A 113 -6.35 11.88 1.17
C ILE A 113 -6.04 10.74 2.15
N PHE A 114 -5.09 10.98 3.06
CA PHE A 114 -4.75 10.04 4.14
C PHE A 114 -4.66 10.71 5.51
N THR A 115 -4.98 9.97 6.57
CA THR A 115 -4.53 10.35 7.93
C THR A 115 -3.14 9.78 8.22
N ARG A 116 -2.67 9.94 9.46
CA ARG A 116 -1.46 9.29 9.97
C ARG A 116 -1.70 7.92 10.60
N ALA A 117 -2.93 7.42 10.65
CA ALA A 117 -3.20 6.09 11.19
C ALA A 117 -2.41 5.00 10.43
N ASN A 118 -1.80 4.10 11.19
CA ASN A 118 -1.05 2.95 10.69
C ASN A 118 -1.99 1.72 10.66
N ASP A 119 -1.97 0.96 9.57
CA ASP A 119 -2.67 -0.32 9.53
C ASP A 119 -1.86 -1.40 10.26
N PHE A 120 -2.09 -1.53 11.57
CA PHE A 120 -1.39 -2.51 12.40
C PHE A 120 -1.85 -3.96 12.17
N GLY A 121 -2.89 -4.19 11.36
CA GLY A 121 -3.46 -5.50 11.08
C GLY A 121 -4.91 -5.64 11.54
N TYR A 122 -5.45 -6.86 11.42
CA TYR A 122 -6.85 -7.12 11.71
C TYR A 122 -7.16 -7.02 13.22
N SER A 123 -7.96 -6.04 13.60
CA SER A 123 -8.60 -5.90 14.92
C SER A 123 -10.10 -6.21 14.82
N LYS A 124 -10.70 -6.69 15.92
CA LYS A 124 -12.12 -7.08 15.94
C LYS A 124 -13.05 -5.96 16.33
N HIS A 125 -12.63 -5.11 17.26
CA HIS A 125 -13.49 -4.11 17.88
C HIS A 125 -12.87 -2.71 17.77
N PRO A 126 -13.68 -1.65 17.56
CA PRO A 126 -13.17 -0.28 17.51
C PRO A 126 -12.43 0.15 18.78
N ASP A 127 -12.77 -0.37 19.97
CA ASP A 127 -12.07 0.03 21.20
C ASP A 127 -10.58 -0.33 21.18
N GLU A 128 -10.24 -1.51 20.65
CA GLU A 128 -8.85 -1.92 20.43
C GLU A 128 -8.17 -1.02 19.40
N THR A 129 -8.86 -0.79 18.28
CA THR A 129 -8.38 0.10 17.22
C THR A 129 -8.06 1.49 17.73
N LEU A 130 -9.00 2.13 18.40
CA LEU A 130 -8.89 3.52 18.85
C LEU A 130 -7.89 3.67 20.01
N ALA A 131 -7.65 2.62 20.79
CA ALA A 131 -6.58 2.58 21.77
C ALA A 131 -5.20 2.54 21.10
N ILE A 132 -5.03 1.74 20.03
CA ILE A 132 -3.76 1.63 19.30
C ILE A 132 -3.50 2.88 18.45
N TRP A 133 -4.50 3.38 17.72
CA TRP A 133 -4.42 4.55 16.85
C TRP A 133 -4.29 5.88 17.58
N ASP A 134 -4.45 5.93 18.91
CA ASP A 134 -4.66 7.19 19.63
C ASP A 134 -5.85 7.97 19.02
N LYS A 135 -7.05 7.66 19.53
CA LYS A 135 -8.34 8.23 19.07
C LYS A 135 -8.26 9.72 18.79
N GLU A 136 -7.69 10.49 19.71
CA GLU A 136 -7.70 11.96 19.63
C GLU A 136 -6.81 12.47 18.50
N THR A 137 -5.68 11.80 18.25
CA THR A 137 -4.77 12.19 17.16
C THR A 137 -5.37 11.83 15.79
N VAL A 138 -5.98 10.66 15.61
CA VAL A 138 -6.63 10.33 14.33
C VAL A 138 -7.89 11.17 14.11
N LEU A 139 -8.68 11.42 15.14
CA LEU A 139 -9.85 12.30 15.04
C LEU A 139 -9.46 13.71 14.59
N SER A 140 -8.36 14.24 15.13
CA SER A 140 -7.75 15.50 14.69
C SER A 140 -7.43 15.49 13.19
N ASP A 141 -6.85 14.40 12.66
CA ASP A 141 -6.54 14.26 11.24
C ASP A 141 -7.80 14.21 10.36
N VAL A 142 -8.87 13.55 10.82
CA VAL A 142 -10.17 13.53 10.10
C VAL A 142 -10.79 14.93 10.06
N VAL A 143 -10.77 15.65 11.18
CA VAL A 143 -11.22 17.05 11.25
C VAL A 143 -10.38 17.94 10.32
N LEU A 144 -9.07 17.75 10.29
CA LEU A 144 -8.16 18.47 9.39
C LEU A 144 -8.50 18.20 7.93
N ALA A 145 -8.78 16.94 7.57
CA ALA A 145 -9.19 16.56 6.22
C ALA A 145 -10.49 17.27 5.81
N ILE A 146 -11.49 17.36 6.70
CA ILE A 146 -12.74 18.09 6.44
C ILE A 146 -12.48 19.59 6.28
N ARG A 147 -11.68 20.22 7.15
CA ARG A 147 -11.36 21.65 7.09
C ARG A 147 -10.54 22.04 5.86
N LYS A 148 -9.61 21.17 5.42
CA LYS A 148 -8.81 21.36 4.19
C LYS A 148 -9.63 21.14 2.92
N PHE A 149 -10.38 20.03 2.86
CA PHE A 149 -11.10 19.64 1.64
C PHE A 149 -12.41 20.40 1.45
N LYS A 150 -13.07 20.79 2.55
CA LYS A 150 -14.37 21.47 2.60
C LYS A 150 -15.48 20.70 1.86
N PRO A 151 -15.80 19.45 2.26
CA PRO A 151 -16.85 18.67 1.64
C PRO A 151 -18.24 19.22 1.95
N ASP A 152 -19.10 19.32 0.93
CA ASP A 152 -20.52 19.53 1.14
C ASP A 152 -21.17 18.27 1.73
N ILE A 153 -20.77 17.11 1.22
CA ILE A 153 -21.32 15.81 1.58
C ILE A 153 -20.20 14.88 2.04
N ILE A 154 -20.42 14.17 3.14
CA ILE A 154 -19.58 13.06 3.59
C ILE A 154 -20.32 11.74 3.40
N ILE A 155 -19.63 10.72 2.90
CA ILE A 155 -20.17 9.36 2.73
C ILE A 155 -19.24 8.36 3.41
N ASN A 156 -19.72 7.70 4.46
CA ASN A 156 -18.99 6.62 5.12
C ASN A 156 -19.20 5.30 4.37
N ARG A 157 -18.13 4.52 4.19
CA ARG A 157 -18.23 3.15 3.66
C ARG A 157 -18.91 2.19 4.63
N PHE A 158 -18.73 2.41 5.92
CA PHE A 158 -19.15 1.51 6.99
C PHE A 158 -20.14 2.19 7.94
N ASP A 159 -20.87 1.36 8.69
CA ASP A 159 -21.83 1.83 9.67
C ASP A 159 -21.18 2.00 11.05
N HIS A 160 -21.26 3.20 11.60
CA HIS A 160 -20.75 3.53 12.94
C HIS A 160 -21.51 2.82 14.07
N ARG A 161 -22.71 2.29 13.78
CA ARG A 161 -23.61 1.64 14.75
C ARG A 161 -23.39 0.13 14.87
N SER A 162 -22.43 -0.45 14.12
CA SER A 162 -22.25 -1.90 14.03
C SER A 162 -20.89 -2.41 14.54
N PRO A 163 -20.42 -2.03 15.75
CA PRO A 163 -19.14 -2.49 16.27
C PRO A 163 -19.11 -4.03 16.40
N GLY A 164 -17.94 -4.61 16.12
CA GLY A 164 -17.71 -6.07 16.17
C GLY A 164 -18.29 -6.89 15.02
N THR A 165 -19.04 -6.27 14.09
CA THR A 165 -19.62 -6.99 12.93
C THR A 165 -18.65 -7.15 11.76
N THR A 166 -17.64 -6.28 11.71
CA THR A 166 -16.60 -6.20 10.68
C THR A 166 -15.26 -5.88 11.35
N HIS A 167 -14.21 -5.63 10.58
CA HIS A 167 -12.91 -5.19 11.11
C HIS A 167 -13.05 -3.92 11.97
N GLY A 168 -12.36 -3.86 13.11
CA GLY A 168 -12.35 -2.71 14.03
C GLY A 168 -12.00 -1.39 13.36
N HIS A 169 -11.06 -1.39 12.40
CA HIS A 169 -10.69 -0.21 11.61
C HIS A 169 -11.87 0.35 10.82
N HIS A 170 -12.67 -0.53 10.20
CA HIS A 170 -13.84 -0.13 9.41
C HIS A 170 -14.85 0.63 10.26
N THR A 171 -15.23 0.09 11.41
CA THR A 171 -16.21 0.75 12.30
C THR A 171 -15.63 2.05 12.88
N SER A 172 -14.36 2.02 13.31
CA SER A 172 -13.65 3.19 13.82
C SER A 172 -13.65 4.34 12.81
N SER A 173 -13.43 4.04 11.51
CA SER A 173 -13.47 5.06 10.47
C SER A 173 -14.82 5.79 10.37
N ALA A 174 -15.92 5.04 10.50
CA ALA A 174 -17.26 5.61 10.48
C ALA A 174 -17.58 6.40 11.75
N MET A 175 -17.14 5.91 12.92
CA MET A 175 -17.32 6.61 14.21
C MET A 175 -16.56 7.93 14.24
N LEU A 176 -15.29 7.93 13.83
CA LEU A 176 -14.46 9.13 13.76
C LEU A 176 -15.03 10.16 12.77
N SER A 177 -15.52 9.71 11.62
CA SER A 177 -16.21 10.58 10.65
C SER A 177 -17.49 11.20 11.22
N PHE A 178 -18.30 10.40 11.93
CA PHE A 178 -19.56 10.86 12.53
C PHE A 178 -19.32 11.93 13.61
N GLU A 179 -18.26 11.77 14.40
CA GLU A 179 -17.82 12.75 15.42
C GLU A 179 -17.19 13.99 14.76
N ALA A 180 -16.31 13.80 13.78
CA ALA A 180 -15.63 14.89 13.06
C ALA A 180 -16.60 15.82 12.29
N PHE A 181 -17.77 15.32 11.89
CA PHE A 181 -18.81 16.11 11.23
C PHE A 181 -19.20 17.38 12.03
N ASP A 182 -19.26 17.29 13.36
CA ASP A 182 -19.56 18.46 14.21
C ASP A 182 -18.28 19.25 14.52
N LEU A 183 -17.20 18.55 14.88
CA LEU A 183 -15.96 19.16 15.33
C LEU A 183 -15.27 20.01 14.26
N ALA A 184 -15.50 19.73 12.97
CA ALA A 184 -14.98 20.53 11.88
C ALA A 184 -15.41 22.01 11.92
N ASN A 185 -16.59 22.28 12.50
CA ASN A 185 -17.13 23.63 12.68
C ASN A 185 -17.04 24.15 14.12
N ASP A 186 -16.42 23.40 15.04
CA ASP A 186 -16.18 23.82 16.42
C ASP A 186 -14.81 24.50 16.55
N ALA A 187 -14.80 25.77 16.97
CA ALA A 187 -13.58 26.56 17.14
C ALA A 187 -12.69 26.09 18.32
N SER A 188 -13.27 25.39 19.29
CA SER A 188 -12.54 24.84 20.45
C SER A 188 -11.83 23.53 20.11
N ALA A 189 -12.36 22.77 19.14
CA ALA A 189 -11.80 21.51 18.69
C ALA A 189 -10.55 21.72 17.83
N TYR A 190 -9.40 21.21 18.30
CA TYR A 190 -8.11 21.25 17.61
C TYR A 190 -7.74 22.67 17.13
N SER A 191 -7.86 23.67 18.01
CA SER A 191 -7.70 25.10 17.69
C SER A 191 -6.38 25.46 16.98
N ASN A 192 -5.30 24.68 17.19
CA ASN A 192 -4.04 24.84 16.47
C ASN A 192 -4.19 24.76 14.94
N GLN A 193 -5.10 23.92 14.44
CA GLN A 193 -5.35 23.78 13.00
C GLN A 193 -5.87 25.08 12.37
N LEU A 194 -6.50 25.96 13.16
CA LEU A 194 -7.08 27.21 12.69
C LEU A 194 -6.04 28.29 12.37
N LYS A 195 -4.76 28.05 12.67
CA LYS A 195 -3.65 28.89 12.21
C LYS A 195 -3.50 28.89 10.69
N HIS A 196 -3.89 27.79 10.04
CA HIS A 196 -3.69 27.56 8.60
C HIS A 196 -4.95 27.11 7.86
N ASN A 197 -6.05 26.88 8.57
CA ASN A 197 -7.31 26.38 8.00
C ASN A 197 -8.49 27.16 8.59
N SER A 198 -9.61 27.18 7.88
CA SER A 198 -10.86 27.74 8.40
C SER A 198 -11.77 26.63 8.91
N LEU A 199 -12.73 26.99 9.76
CA LEU A 199 -13.86 26.13 10.10
C LEU A 199 -14.64 25.76 8.84
N TRP A 200 -15.30 24.60 8.89
CA TRP A 200 -16.18 24.13 7.84
C TRP A 200 -17.26 23.21 8.40
N GLN A 201 -18.51 23.44 8.00
CA GLN A 201 -19.64 22.57 8.31
C GLN A 201 -20.07 21.81 7.06
N PRO A 202 -19.82 20.49 6.97
CA PRO A 202 -20.45 19.66 5.94
C PRO A 202 -21.97 19.72 6.09
N LYS A 203 -22.68 19.71 4.97
CA LYS A 203 -24.14 19.81 4.93
C LYS A 203 -24.81 18.49 5.30
N ARG A 204 -24.24 17.36 4.86
CA ARG A 204 -24.83 16.03 5.06
C ARG A 204 -23.79 14.95 5.27
N LEU A 205 -24.16 13.94 6.05
CA LEU A 205 -23.42 12.71 6.26
C LEU A 205 -24.30 11.51 5.88
N PHE A 206 -23.75 10.61 5.06
CA PHE A 206 -24.40 9.38 4.62
C PHE A 206 -23.59 8.13 4.95
N PHE A 207 -24.24 6.97 4.89
CA PHE A 207 -23.62 5.64 4.89
C PHE A 207 -23.88 4.95 3.55
N ASN A 208 -22.83 4.53 2.82
CA ASN A 208 -22.97 3.71 1.63
C ASN A 208 -23.34 2.27 1.99
N THR A 209 -24.59 1.90 1.75
CA THR A 209 -25.16 0.61 2.17
C THR A 209 -25.58 -0.26 0.99
N SER A 210 -25.73 -1.55 1.23
CA SER A 210 -26.17 -2.54 0.26
C SER A 210 -26.61 -3.81 0.99
N TRP A 211 -27.17 -4.77 0.24
CA TRP A 211 -27.60 -6.05 0.80
C TRP A 211 -26.52 -6.82 1.58
N TRP A 212 -25.23 -6.56 1.31
CA TRP A 212 -24.11 -7.15 2.03
C TRP A 212 -24.16 -6.85 3.53
N PHE A 213 -24.49 -5.61 3.91
CA PHE A 213 -24.60 -5.19 5.31
C PHE A 213 -25.81 -5.81 6.03
N TYR A 214 -26.80 -6.29 5.27
CA TYR A 214 -27.98 -6.97 5.80
C TYR A 214 -27.83 -8.50 5.77
N GLY A 215 -26.71 -9.01 5.25
CA GLY A 215 -26.38 -10.43 5.14
C GLY A 215 -27.14 -11.22 4.06
N SER A 216 -28.16 -10.62 3.42
CA SER A 216 -28.88 -11.22 2.28
C SER A 216 -29.74 -10.19 1.55
N GLN A 217 -30.00 -10.42 0.26
CA GLN A 217 -30.92 -9.62 -0.54
C GLN A 217 -32.33 -9.58 0.06
N LYS A 218 -32.87 -10.73 0.51
CA LYS A 218 -34.18 -10.82 1.14
C LYS A 218 -34.31 -9.97 2.41
N LYS A 219 -33.26 -9.91 3.24
CA LYS A 219 -33.26 -9.04 4.43
C LYS A 219 -33.21 -7.56 4.04
N PHE A 220 -32.42 -7.23 3.02
CA PHE A 220 -32.32 -5.87 2.51
C PHE A 220 -33.62 -5.38 1.86
N GLU A 221 -34.30 -6.21 1.09
CA GLU A 221 -35.62 -5.90 0.51
C GLU A 221 -36.64 -5.54 1.59
N LYS A 222 -36.61 -6.24 2.72
CA LYS A 222 -37.47 -6.00 3.88
C LYS A 222 -37.02 -4.83 4.79
N ALA A 223 -35.79 -4.36 4.64
CA ALA A 223 -35.29 -3.23 5.42
C ALA A 223 -36.05 -1.95 5.07
N ASP A 224 -36.27 -1.10 6.07
CA ASP A 224 -36.83 0.23 5.87
C ASP A 224 -35.87 1.08 5.02
N LYS A 225 -36.38 1.68 3.96
CA LYS A 225 -35.64 2.53 3.00
C LYS A 225 -36.12 3.98 3.04
N SER A 226 -36.97 4.33 3.99
CA SER A 226 -37.50 5.70 4.19
C SER A 226 -36.38 6.74 4.27
N ASN A 227 -35.25 6.35 4.88
CA ASN A 227 -34.08 7.19 5.07
C ASN A 227 -32.93 6.87 4.09
N MET A 228 -33.22 6.17 2.99
CA MET A 228 -32.23 5.82 1.95
C MET A 228 -32.53 6.51 0.63
N VAL A 229 -31.49 7.12 0.05
CA VAL A 229 -31.48 7.56 -1.34
C VAL A 229 -31.02 6.40 -2.21
N ASN A 230 -31.68 6.19 -3.34
CA ASN A 230 -31.28 5.18 -4.32
C ASN A 230 -31.27 5.76 -5.73
N PHE A 231 -30.33 5.28 -6.54
CA PHE A 231 -30.06 5.82 -7.87
C PHE A 231 -29.41 4.74 -8.72
N ASP A 232 -29.55 4.87 -10.04
CA ASP A 232 -28.84 4.01 -10.97
C ASP A 232 -27.40 4.47 -11.10
N ILE A 233 -26.48 3.66 -10.60
CA ILE A 233 -25.04 3.90 -10.69
C ILE A 233 -24.42 3.34 -11.98
N GLY A 234 -25.19 2.54 -12.73
CA GLY A 234 -24.77 1.85 -13.95
C GLY A 234 -24.82 2.70 -15.22
N VAL A 235 -24.86 4.03 -15.08
CA VAL A 235 -24.99 4.99 -16.19
C VAL A 235 -23.90 4.82 -17.25
N TYR A 236 -24.25 5.06 -18.51
CA TYR A 236 -23.32 5.07 -19.64
C TYR A 236 -22.74 6.46 -19.87
N TYR A 237 -21.44 6.57 -20.17
CA TYR A 237 -20.75 7.80 -20.51
C TYR A 237 -20.42 7.85 -22.01
N PRO A 238 -21.25 8.50 -22.85
CA PRO A 238 -21.04 8.52 -24.30
C PRO A 238 -19.67 9.06 -24.71
N LEU A 239 -19.18 10.09 -24.01
CA LEU A 239 -17.88 10.74 -24.30
C LEU A 239 -16.68 9.82 -24.05
N LYS A 240 -16.84 8.80 -23.21
CA LYS A 240 -15.80 7.81 -22.88
C LYS A 240 -16.00 6.48 -23.59
N GLY A 241 -17.20 6.23 -24.13
CA GLY A 241 -17.59 4.93 -24.64
C GLY A 241 -17.75 3.84 -23.58
N LEU A 242 -17.79 4.20 -22.29
CA LEU A 242 -17.78 3.27 -21.14
C LEU A 242 -18.94 3.54 -20.20
N SER A 243 -19.47 2.51 -19.55
CA SER A 243 -20.33 2.68 -18.38
C SER A 243 -19.54 2.99 -17.12
N ASN A 244 -20.19 3.61 -16.14
CA ASN A 244 -19.60 3.86 -14.83
C ASN A 244 -19.12 2.55 -14.15
N ASN A 245 -19.84 1.45 -14.35
CA ASN A 245 -19.44 0.13 -13.86
C ASN A 245 -18.14 -0.36 -14.50
N GLU A 246 -17.90 -0.06 -15.78
CA GLU A 246 -16.65 -0.38 -16.48
C GLU A 246 -15.50 0.50 -15.97
N VAL A 247 -15.72 1.82 -15.84
CA VAL A 247 -14.72 2.73 -15.25
C VAL A 247 -14.33 2.28 -13.84
N ALA A 248 -15.31 1.93 -13.01
CA ALA A 248 -15.09 1.46 -11.65
C ALA A 248 -14.37 0.11 -11.57
N ALA A 249 -14.56 -0.78 -12.56
CA ALA A 249 -13.84 -2.03 -12.66
C ALA A 249 -12.38 -1.81 -13.08
N LEU A 250 -12.12 -0.86 -13.99
CA LEU A 250 -10.75 -0.46 -14.36
C LEU A 250 -10.01 0.20 -13.19
N ALA A 251 -10.69 1.05 -12.43
CA ALA A 251 -10.15 1.69 -11.23
C ALA A 251 -9.84 0.63 -10.14
N SER A 252 -10.79 -0.27 -9.84
CA SER A 252 -10.53 -1.33 -8.85
C SER A 252 -9.40 -2.28 -9.28
N SER A 253 -9.22 -2.45 -10.59
CA SER A 253 -8.13 -3.27 -11.13
C SER A 253 -6.75 -2.61 -11.01
N GLN A 254 -6.62 -1.40 -10.48
CA GLN A 254 -5.33 -0.78 -10.14
C GLN A 254 -4.77 -1.25 -8.79
N HIS A 255 -5.58 -1.89 -7.95
CA HIS A 255 -5.16 -2.51 -6.69
C HIS A 255 -4.57 -3.91 -6.92
N LEU A 256 -3.44 -3.98 -7.61
CA LEU A 256 -2.83 -5.25 -8.03
C LEU A 256 -2.33 -6.03 -6.82
N CYS A 257 -1.71 -5.38 -5.84
CA CYS A 257 -1.18 -6.05 -4.66
C CYS A 257 -2.28 -6.74 -3.81
N GLN A 258 -3.52 -6.23 -3.87
CA GLN A 258 -4.69 -6.84 -3.20
C GLN A 258 -5.43 -7.85 -4.08
N GLY A 259 -5.15 -7.90 -5.38
CA GLY A 259 -5.84 -8.79 -6.32
C GLY A 259 -7.30 -8.39 -6.57
N PHE A 260 -7.62 -7.10 -6.60
CA PHE A 260 -8.98 -6.58 -6.78
C PHE A 260 -9.47 -6.50 -8.23
N GLY A 261 -8.69 -7.04 -9.17
CA GLY A 261 -9.08 -7.19 -10.57
C GLY A 261 -10.33 -8.06 -10.71
N ARG A 262 -11.32 -7.57 -11.47
CA ARG A 262 -12.61 -8.25 -11.68
C ARG A 262 -13.15 -8.01 -13.08
N LEU A 263 -13.97 -8.94 -13.57
CA LEU A 263 -14.72 -8.74 -14.81
C LEU A 263 -15.63 -7.51 -14.68
N SER A 264 -15.65 -6.69 -15.74
CA SER A 264 -16.54 -5.55 -15.79
C SER A 264 -18.00 -5.99 -15.90
N GLN A 265 -18.90 -5.20 -15.32
CA GLN A 265 -20.35 -5.34 -15.44
C GLN A 265 -20.90 -4.18 -16.26
N ARG A 266 -22.04 -4.39 -16.94
CA ARG A 266 -22.68 -3.40 -17.80
C ARG A 266 -24.16 -3.29 -17.48
N GLY A 267 -24.73 -2.13 -17.78
CA GLY A 267 -26.15 -1.85 -17.57
C GLY A 267 -26.47 -1.35 -16.16
N THR A 268 -27.77 -1.19 -15.91
CA THR A 268 -28.29 -0.57 -14.70
C THR A 268 -27.89 -1.33 -13.44
N GLN A 269 -27.57 -0.59 -12.38
CA GLN A 269 -27.29 -1.14 -11.07
C GLN A 269 -27.75 -0.12 -10.03
N LYS A 270 -28.67 -0.53 -9.15
CA LYS A 270 -29.10 0.34 -8.05
C LYS A 270 -28.03 0.41 -6.96
N GLU A 271 -27.66 1.62 -6.57
CA GLU A 271 -26.83 1.91 -5.40
C GLU A 271 -27.66 2.62 -4.34
N TYR A 272 -27.30 2.43 -3.06
CA TYR A 272 -28.01 3.03 -1.93
C TYR A 272 -27.05 3.78 -1.00
N ILE A 273 -27.51 4.93 -0.52
CA ILE A 273 -26.90 5.64 0.60
C ILE A 273 -27.96 5.98 1.64
N GLU A 274 -27.68 5.72 2.92
CA GLU A 274 -28.56 6.03 4.04
C GLU A 274 -28.16 7.39 4.63
N PHE A 275 -29.13 8.29 4.83
CA PHE A 275 -28.88 9.56 5.51
C PHE A 275 -28.64 9.34 7.01
N LEU A 276 -27.56 9.90 7.54
CA LEU A 276 -27.19 9.75 8.95
C LEU A 276 -27.38 11.05 9.75
N LYS A 277 -26.98 12.20 9.17
CA LYS A 277 -26.88 13.48 9.90
C LYS A 277 -26.81 14.67 8.95
N GLY A 278 -27.20 15.84 9.44
CA GLY A 278 -27.09 17.13 8.74
C GLY A 278 -28.45 17.70 8.32
N GLU A 279 -28.44 18.51 7.26
CA GLU A 279 -29.65 19.09 6.69
C GLU A 279 -30.47 18.00 5.98
N PRO A 280 -31.78 17.84 6.29
CA PRO A 280 -32.60 16.80 5.66
C PRO A 280 -32.74 17.04 4.15
N LEU A 281 -33.05 15.97 3.41
CA LEU A 281 -33.42 16.04 2.01
C LEU A 281 -34.89 16.43 1.88
N THR A 282 -35.24 17.32 0.94
CA THR A 282 -36.63 17.63 0.62
C THR A 282 -37.27 16.53 -0.23
N ASP A 283 -36.49 15.88 -1.10
CA ASP A 283 -36.82 14.61 -1.73
C ASP A 283 -35.63 13.63 -1.73
N ASN A 284 -35.89 12.31 -1.65
CA ASN A 284 -34.85 11.29 -1.62
C ASN A 284 -34.26 11.01 -3.03
N LYS A 285 -34.05 12.03 -3.87
CA LYS A 285 -33.54 11.87 -5.25
C LYS A 285 -32.26 12.65 -5.54
N ASP A 286 -32.09 13.86 -5.01
CA ASP A 286 -30.90 14.68 -5.23
C ASP A 286 -30.03 14.81 -3.98
N PHE A 287 -28.78 14.34 -4.05
CA PHE A 287 -27.80 14.40 -2.95
C PHE A 287 -27.45 15.85 -2.57
N PHE A 288 -27.46 16.75 -3.56
CA PHE A 288 -27.08 18.15 -3.43
C PHE A 288 -28.29 19.07 -3.24
N ASP A 289 -29.47 18.52 -2.96
CA ASP A 289 -30.67 19.31 -2.71
C ASP A 289 -30.41 20.45 -1.70
N GLY A 290 -30.84 21.67 -2.01
CA GLY A 290 -30.57 22.86 -1.19
C GLY A 290 -29.11 23.37 -1.18
N ILE A 291 -28.20 22.78 -1.97
CA ILE A 291 -26.81 23.22 -2.14
C ILE A 291 -26.65 23.84 -3.53
N ASP A 292 -26.30 25.12 -3.60
CA ASP A 292 -25.99 25.76 -4.89
C ASP A 292 -24.68 25.19 -5.46
N THR A 293 -24.79 24.39 -6.51
CA THR A 293 -23.65 23.77 -7.21
C THR A 293 -23.24 24.54 -8.47
N SER A 294 -23.80 25.74 -8.68
CA SER A 294 -23.51 26.59 -9.83
C SER A 294 -22.51 27.69 -9.49
N TRP A 295 -22.12 28.48 -10.49
CA TRP A 295 -21.31 29.68 -10.29
C TRP A 295 -22.01 30.79 -9.49
N ASN A 296 -23.32 30.67 -9.19
CA ASN A 296 -24.00 31.62 -8.29
C ASN A 296 -23.58 31.42 -6.83
N ARG A 297 -22.97 30.28 -6.49
CA ARG A 297 -22.51 29.95 -5.14
C ARG A 297 -21.49 30.95 -4.60
N VAL A 298 -20.70 31.55 -5.49
CA VAL A 298 -19.64 32.49 -5.12
C VAL A 298 -19.93 33.89 -5.64
N LYS A 299 -19.70 34.90 -4.80
CA LYS A 299 -19.87 36.31 -5.17
C LYS A 299 -18.99 36.67 -6.38
N GLY A 300 -19.61 37.23 -7.42
CA GLY A 300 -18.94 37.51 -8.70
C GLY A 300 -18.84 36.31 -9.65
N GLY A 301 -19.21 35.11 -9.20
CA GLY A 301 -19.13 33.88 -9.98
C GLY A 301 -20.09 33.85 -11.16
N LYS A 302 -21.28 34.45 -11.07
CA LYS A 302 -22.24 34.49 -12.19
C LYS A 302 -21.60 34.96 -13.51
N ALA A 303 -20.79 36.01 -13.49
CA ALA A 303 -20.13 36.54 -14.69
C ALA A 303 -19.10 35.55 -15.29
N ILE A 304 -18.51 34.69 -14.46
CA ILE A 304 -17.63 33.60 -14.89
C ILE A 304 -18.47 32.47 -15.50
N GLY A 305 -19.55 32.08 -14.83
CA GLY A 305 -20.50 31.09 -15.32
C GLY A 305 -21.07 31.47 -16.68
N ASP A 306 -21.53 32.71 -16.87
CA ASP A 306 -22.05 33.21 -18.14
C ASP A 306 -21.07 32.98 -19.32
N ILE A 307 -19.75 33.05 -19.06
CA ILE A 307 -18.71 32.75 -20.05
C ILE A 307 -18.54 31.24 -20.22
N LEU A 308 -18.36 30.51 -19.12
CA LEU A 308 -18.00 29.09 -19.15
C LEU A 308 -19.15 28.19 -19.60
N TYR A 309 -20.41 28.52 -19.28
CA TYR A 309 -21.57 27.81 -19.80
C TYR A 309 -21.70 28.00 -21.32
N LYS A 310 -21.33 29.18 -21.84
CA LYS A 310 -21.28 29.40 -23.29
C LYS A 310 -20.18 28.56 -23.94
N VAL A 311 -18.98 28.54 -23.35
CA VAL A 311 -17.87 27.69 -23.82
C VAL A 311 -18.25 26.21 -23.81
N GLU A 312 -18.96 25.74 -22.78
CA GLU A 312 -19.49 24.37 -22.74
C GLU A 312 -20.50 24.14 -23.88
N ASN A 313 -21.53 24.97 -24.00
CA ASN A 313 -22.58 24.78 -25.01
C ASN A 313 -22.08 24.87 -26.47
N GLU A 314 -21.03 25.65 -26.70
CA GLU A 314 -20.47 25.91 -28.04
C GLU A 314 -19.09 25.24 -28.23
N PHE A 315 -18.75 24.23 -27.41
CA PHE A 315 -17.40 23.65 -27.42
C PHE A 315 -17.04 23.02 -28.78
N ASN A 316 -15.89 23.42 -29.33
CA ASN A 316 -15.40 22.92 -30.61
C ASN A 316 -14.44 21.74 -30.41
N PHE A 317 -14.93 20.54 -30.66
CA PHE A 317 -14.17 19.29 -30.52
C PHE A 317 -13.03 19.14 -31.54
N VAL A 318 -13.06 19.89 -32.66
CA VAL A 318 -12.01 19.87 -33.69
C VAL A 318 -10.92 20.88 -33.37
N ASN A 319 -11.30 22.06 -32.89
CA ASN A 319 -10.37 23.13 -32.52
C ASN A 319 -10.69 23.72 -31.13
N PRO A 320 -10.32 23.05 -30.03
CA PRO A 320 -10.56 23.56 -28.68
C PRO A 320 -9.86 24.90 -28.39
N SER A 321 -8.82 25.24 -29.15
CA SER A 321 -8.02 26.45 -28.93
C SER A 321 -8.78 27.75 -29.21
N GLU A 322 -9.87 27.71 -29.98
CA GLU A 322 -10.70 28.89 -30.26
C GLU A 322 -11.37 29.46 -29.00
N HIS A 323 -11.49 28.65 -27.94
CA HIS A 323 -12.12 29.02 -26.67
C HIS A 323 -11.14 29.70 -25.71
N ILE A 324 -9.83 29.73 -26.00
CA ILE A 324 -8.82 30.31 -25.10
C ILE A 324 -9.10 31.77 -24.75
N PRO A 325 -9.53 32.66 -25.67
CA PRO A 325 -9.85 34.04 -25.31
C PRO A 325 -10.95 34.17 -24.24
N GLN A 326 -11.98 33.33 -24.30
CA GLN A 326 -13.06 33.26 -23.31
C GLN A 326 -12.53 32.70 -22.00
N LEU A 327 -11.73 31.63 -22.05
CA LEU A 327 -11.15 30.98 -20.88
C LEU A 327 -10.18 31.91 -20.13
N THR A 328 -9.34 32.69 -20.82
CA THR A 328 -8.44 33.65 -20.16
C THR A 328 -9.20 34.83 -19.57
N LYS A 329 -10.30 35.27 -20.19
CA LYS A 329 -11.21 36.27 -19.58
C LYS A 329 -11.87 35.73 -18.31
N ALA A 330 -12.37 34.49 -18.34
CA ALA A 330 -12.91 33.81 -17.15
C ALA A 330 -11.85 33.69 -16.05
N TYR A 331 -10.60 33.38 -16.41
CA TYR A 331 -9.47 33.31 -15.47
C TYR A 331 -9.22 34.65 -14.78
N GLN A 332 -9.21 35.76 -15.53
CA GLN A 332 -9.03 37.10 -14.95
C GLN A 332 -10.16 37.49 -13.99
N LEU A 333 -11.41 37.09 -14.27
CA LEU A 333 -12.54 37.30 -13.37
C LEU A 333 -12.43 36.41 -12.13
N LEU A 334 -12.01 35.16 -12.29
CA LEU A 334 -11.81 34.21 -11.20
C LEU A 334 -10.76 34.70 -10.19
N GLN A 335 -9.67 35.33 -10.65
CA GLN A 335 -8.66 35.90 -9.75
C GLN A 335 -9.20 37.03 -8.85
N LYS A 336 -10.37 37.60 -9.18
CA LYS A 336 -11.02 38.68 -8.41
C LYS A 336 -12.08 38.18 -7.43
N ILE A 337 -12.34 36.87 -7.35
CA ILE A 337 -13.29 36.31 -6.38
C ILE A 337 -12.71 36.37 -4.95
N GLU A 338 -13.57 36.72 -4.00
CA GLU A 338 -13.26 36.81 -2.57
C GLU A 338 -13.13 35.43 -1.91
N ASP A 339 -13.90 34.43 -2.34
CA ASP A 339 -13.81 33.05 -1.82
C ASP A 339 -12.48 32.39 -2.21
N ASP A 340 -11.55 32.31 -1.26
CA ASP A 340 -10.21 31.75 -1.48
C ASP A 340 -10.22 30.25 -1.82
N HIS A 341 -11.19 29.49 -1.31
CA HIS A 341 -11.26 28.05 -1.55
C HIS A 341 -11.64 27.76 -3.01
N TRP A 342 -12.76 28.31 -3.46
CA TRP A 342 -13.21 28.10 -4.84
C TRP A 342 -12.30 28.80 -5.84
N LYS A 343 -11.74 29.98 -5.51
CA LYS A 343 -10.73 30.64 -6.34
C LYS A 343 -9.53 29.73 -6.55
N ALA A 344 -8.93 29.17 -5.49
CA ALA A 344 -7.75 28.30 -5.61
C ALA A 344 -8.07 27.03 -6.43
N GLN A 345 -9.16 26.34 -6.11
CA GLN A 345 -9.55 25.10 -6.77
C GLN A 345 -9.87 25.32 -8.26
N LYS A 346 -10.74 26.28 -8.57
CA LYS A 346 -11.15 26.56 -9.96
C LYS A 346 -10.04 27.18 -10.77
N THR A 347 -9.09 27.89 -10.14
CA THR A 347 -7.90 28.41 -10.83
C THR A 347 -7.02 27.26 -11.34
N LYS A 348 -6.82 26.23 -10.50
CA LYS A 348 -6.06 25.03 -10.91
C LYS A 348 -6.73 24.33 -12.09
N GLU A 349 -8.05 24.12 -12.01
CA GLU A 349 -8.84 23.47 -13.08
C GLU A 349 -8.81 24.28 -14.39
N LEU A 350 -9.07 25.59 -14.32
CA LEU A 350 -9.12 26.46 -15.49
C LEU A 350 -7.75 26.62 -16.17
N LYS A 351 -6.65 26.73 -15.38
CA LYS A 351 -5.29 26.72 -15.95
C LYS A 351 -5.01 25.44 -16.72
N ALA A 352 -5.37 24.29 -16.16
CA ALA A 352 -5.21 23.00 -16.85
C ALA A 352 -6.02 22.96 -18.16
N ILE A 353 -7.27 23.46 -18.16
CA ILE A 353 -8.10 23.53 -19.38
C ILE A 353 -7.47 24.45 -20.44
N ILE A 354 -6.95 25.61 -20.05
CA ILE A 354 -6.23 26.52 -20.96
C ILE A 354 -5.00 25.83 -21.57
N GLU A 355 -4.20 25.14 -20.75
CA GLU A 355 -3.04 24.36 -21.22
C GLU A 355 -3.44 23.27 -22.22
N MET A 356 -4.50 22.50 -21.91
CA MET A 356 -5.01 21.44 -22.78
C MET A 356 -5.58 21.98 -24.09
N CYS A 357 -6.39 23.06 -24.05
CA CYS A 357 -6.95 23.71 -25.25
C CYS A 357 -5.86 24.25 -26.18
N ALA A 358 -4.74 24.73 -25.64
CA ALA A 358 -3.61 25.22 -26.42
C ALA A 358 -2.76 24.09 -27.02
N GLY A 359 -2.96 22.84 -26.58
CA GLY A 359 -2.02 21.74 -26.85
C GLY A 359 -0.61 22.05 -26.34
N LEU A 360 -0.52 22.88 -25.30
CA LEU A 360 0.70 23.42 -24.75
C LEU A 360 1.46 22.31 -24.01
N TYR A 361 2.70 22.09 -24.42
CA TYR A 361 3.60 21.11 -23.82
C TYR A 361 4.75 21.84 -23.14
N LEU A 362 4.86 21.66 -21.82
CA LEU A 362 5.90 22.23 -20.97
C LEU A 362 6.54 21.10 -20.16
N GLU A 363 7.86 20.99 -20.21
CA GLU A 363 8.60 19.95 -19.50
C GLU A 363 9.96 20.46 -19.03
N ALA A 364 10.41 19.99 -17.87
CA ALA A 364 11.79 20.08 -17.42
C ALA A 364 12.33 18.68 -17.13
N SER A 365 13.27 18.22 -17.96
CA SER A 365 13.87 16.89 -17.85
C SER A 365 15.32 16.97 -17.38
N ALA A 366 15.62 16.34 -16.24
CA ALA A 366 16.98 16.07 -15.80
C ALA A 366 17.61 14.90 -16.60
N GLU A 367 18.94 14.89 -16.68
CA GLU A 367 19.70 13.81 -17.33
C GLU A 367 19.67 12.48 -16.53
N THR A 368 19.52 12.58 -15.21
CA THR A 368 19.35 11.45 -14.28
C THR A 368 18.05 11.60 -13.49
N ASN A 369 17.48 10.50 -13.00
CA ASN A 369 16.29 10.55 -12.14
C ASN A 369 16.60 10.85 -10.68
N TRP A 370 17.87 11.04 -10.30
CA TRP A 370 18.21 11.35 -8.93
C TRP A 370 19.55 12.08 -8.81
N ALA A 371 19.68 12.82 -7.72
CA ALA A 371 20.89 13.55 -7.37
C ALA A 371 21.14 13.51 -5.87
N THR A 372 22.36 13.87 -5.50
CA THR A 372 22.80 13.98 -4.11
C THR A 372 23.11 15.42 -3.77
N GLN A 373 23.14 15.75 -2.47
CA GLN A 373 23.59 17.04 -1.94
C GLN A 373 24.90 17.50 -2.59
N GLY A 374 24.97 18.77 -2.98
CA GLY A 374 26.15 19.39 -3.58
C GLY A 374 26.33 19.16 -5.08
N GLU A 375 25.62 18.19 -5.67
CA GLU A 375 25.71 17.91 -7.10
C GLU A 375 25.08 19.02 -7.96
N SER A 376 25.57 19.14 -9.19
CA SER A 376 24.93 19.94 -10.24
C SER A 376 24.39 19.02 -11.32
N ILE A 377 23.14 19.22 -11.73
CA ILE A 377 22.43 18.36 -12.67
C ILE A 377 21.98 19.19 -13.87
N ASN A 378 22.27 18.69 -15.07
CA ASN A 378 21.82 19.34 -16.29
C ASN A 378 20.33 19.09 -16.53
N LEU A 379 19.63 20.15 -16.94
CA LEU A 379 18.23 20.13 -17.33
C LEU A 379 18.08 20.44 -18.82
N ASN A 380 17.13 19.75 -19.44
CA ASN A 380 16.57 20.09 -20.73
C ASN A 380 15.12 20.52 -20.56
N ILE A 381 14.85 21.80 -20.86
CA ILE A 381 13.55 22.43 -20.73
C ILE A 381 12.92 22.51 -22.12
N GLU A 382 11.70 22.00 -22.27
CA GLU A 382 10.95 22.00 -23.52
C GLU A 382 9.67 22.84 -23.39
N ALA A 383 9.42 23.69 -24.39
CA ALA A 383 8.18 24.45 -24.52
C ALA A 383 7.67 24.38 -25.96
N LEU A 384 6.38 24.07 -26.13
CA LEU A 384 5.74 23.91 -27.43
C LEU A 384 4.26 24.29 -27.35
N ASN A 385 3.85 25.30 -28.13
CA ASN A 385 2.45 25.68 -28.34
C ASN A 385 1.94 24.96 -29.60
N ARG A 386 0.75 24.34 -29.58
CA ARG A 386 0.15 23.67 -30.76
C ARG A 386 -1.14 24.35 -31.20
N SER A 387 -1.31 25.62 -30.85
CA SER A 387 -2.45 26.43 -31.22
C SER A 387 -2.01 27.69 -31.97
N ASN A 388 -2.97 28.32 -32.67
CA ASN A 388 -2.76 29.64 -33.27
C ASN A 388 -2.92 30.80 -32.26
N THR A 389 -3.20 30.49 -30.99
CA THR A 389 -3.31 31.53 -29.96
C THR A 389 -1.92 32.10 -29.66
N PRO A 390 -1.76 33.43 -29.57
CA PRO A 390 -0.49 34.04 -29.20
C PRO A 390 -0.15 33.67 -27.75
N ILE A 391 0.94 32.92 -27.58
CA ILE A 391 1.50 32.55 -26.28
C ILE A 391 2.97 32.96 -26.25
N THR A 392 3.34 33.84 -25.32
CA THR A 392 4.74 34.27 -25.15
C THR A 392 5.31 33.66 -23.88
N LEU A 393 6.43 32.95 -24.00
CA LEU A 393 7.26 32.57 -22.85
C LEU A 393 8.07 33.78 -22.40
N VAL A 394 7.62 34.43 -21.32
CA VAL A 394 8.28 35.62 -20.76
C VAL A 394 9.54 35.21 -20.03
N SER A 395 9.43 34.24 -19.13
CA SER A 395 10.54 33.70 -18.36
C SER A 395 10.22 32.30 -17.85
N PHE A 396 11.23 31.60 -17.34
CA PHE A 396 11.00 30.54 -16.37
C PHE A 396 11.82 30.80 -15.10
N ASN A 397 11.29 30.41 -13.95
CA ASN A 397 12.08 30.37 -12.71
C ASN A 397 12.67 28.96 -12.58
N ASN A 398 13.99 28.88 -12.41
CA ASN A 398 14.61 27.61 -12.08
C ASN A 398 14.34 27.22 -10.62
N SER A 399 14.77 26.03 -10.20
CA SER A 399 14.52 25.55 -8.83
C SER A 399 15.27 26.32 -7.74
N SER A 400 16.13 27.27 -8.10
CA SER A 400 16.80 28.20 -7.19
C SER A 400 16.15 29.60 -7.21
N ASP A 401 14.92 29.69 -7.72
CA ASP A 401 14.14 30.93 -7.91
C ASP A 401 14.83 31.99 -8.79
N LEU A 402 15.83 31.60 -9.59
CA LEU A 402 16.44 32.51 -10.56
C LEU A 402 15.51 32.66 -11.75
N ASN A 403 15.07 33.90 -11.99
CA ASN A 403 14.25 34.24 -13.14
C ASN A 403 15.10 34.33 -14.41
N VAL A 404 14.85 33.43 -15.36
CA VAL A 404 15.51 33.42 -16.68
C VAL A 404 14.58 34.04 -17.71
N SER A 405 14.83 35.31 -18.03
CA SER A 405 14.08 36.03 -19.07
C SER A 405 14.30 35.42 -20.46
N LYS A 406 13.20 35.22 -21.21
CA LYS A 406 13.19 34.70 -22.58
C LYS A 406 12.49 35.66 -23.55
N ASN A 407 11.28 36.11 -23.24
CA ASN A 407 10.43 36.94 -24.11
C ASN A 407 10.29 36.37 -25.54
N ILE A 408 10.01 35.07 -25.64
CA ILE A 408 9.90 34.36 -26.92
C ILE A 408 8.43 34.08 -27.23
N LEU A 409 7.97 34.47 -28.43
CA LEU A 409 6.69 34.03 -28.95
C LEU A 409 6.77 32.53 -29.29
N LEU A 410 5.93 31.72 -28.66
CA LEU A 410 5.81 30.30 -28.97
C LEU A 410 4.96 30.12 -30.23
N GLU A 411 5.63 30.14 -31.38
CA GLU A 411 5.04 29.89 -32.69
C GLU A 411 4.34 28.52 -32.74
N ASN A 412 3.26 28.43 -33.53
CA ASN A 412 2.44 27.23 -33.60
C ASN A 412 3.27 26.03 -34.09
N ASN A 413 3.28 24.99 -33.27
CA ASN A 413 3.90 23.70 -33.49
C ASN A 413 5.42 23.75 -33.72
N ILE A 414 6.09 24.80 -33.23
CA ILE A 414 7.55 24.92 -33.22
C ILE A 414 8.07 24.63 -31.81
N LYS A 415 8.98 23.64 -31.72
CA LYS A 415 9.59 23.24 -30.45
C LYS A 415 10.70 24.21 -30.06
N PHE A 416 10.62 24.74 -28.85
CA PHE A 416 11.70 25.49 -28.21
C PHE A 416 12.36 24.61 -27.14
N SER A 417 13.69 24.59 -27.11
CA SER A 417 14.47 23.81 -26.14
C SER A 417 15.54 24.68 -25.51
N PHE A 418 15.66 24.59 -24.19
CA PHE A 418 16.62 25.35 -23.40
C PHE A 418 17.42 24.38 -22.53
N LYS A 419 18.71 24.66 -22.38
CA LYS A 419 19.56 23.99 -21.39
C LYS A 419 19.65 24.87 -20.15
N ASP A 420 19.57 24.24 -19.00
CA ASP A 420 19.83 24.86 -17.71
C ASP A 420 20.56 23.85 -16.81
N ALA A 421 21.01 24.29 -15.65
CA ALA A 421 21.56 23.40 -14.63
C ALA A 421 21.05 23.82 -13.25
N ILE A 422 20.80 22.83 -12.41
CA ILE A 422 20.41 23.06 -11.01
C ILE A 422 21.51 22.53 -10.10
N LYS A 423 21.79 23.27 -9.03
CA LYS A 423 22.67 22.82 -7.97
C LYS A 423 21.83 22.39 -6.78
N ILE A 424 22.08 21.19 -6.26
CA ILE A 424 21.41 20.69 -5.07
C ILE A 424 22.13 21.25 -3.85
N ASP A 425 21.41 22.00 -3.01
CA ASP A 425 22.01 22.58 -1.81
C ASP A 425 22.46 21.48 -0.84
N ASN A 426 23.57 21.74 -0.13
CA ASN A 426 24.14 20.83 0.86
C ASN A 426 23.21 20.55 2.05
N THR A 427 22.16 21.37 2.23
CA THR A 427 21.14 21.23 3.29
C THR A 427 19.85 20.55 2.80
N THR A 428 19.76 20.21 1.52
CA THR A 428 18.57 19.59 0.93
C THR A 428 18.33 18.22 1.53
N SER A 429 17.15 17.99 2.12
CA SER A 429 16.82 16.68 2.67
C SER A 429 16.55 15.67 1.54
N PRO A 430 16.93 14.39 1.72
CA PRO A 430 16.56 13.33 0.78
C PRO A 430 15.05 13.24 0.58
N THR A 431 14.65 12.91 -0.65
CA THR A 431 13.25 12.73 -1.01
C THR A 431 12.80 11.32 -0.65
N THR A 432 11.85 11.24 0.27
CA THR A 432 11.26 9.99 0.72
C THR A 432 9.84 10.27 1.22
N PRO A 433 8.95 9.26 1.34
CA PRO A 433 7.62 9.46 1.90
C PRO A 433 7.67 10.15 3.27
N TYR A 434 7.02 11.30 3.39
CA TYR A 434 7.20 12.20 4.55
C TYR A 434 6.81 11.56 5.89
N TRP A 435 5.93 10.55 5.84
CA TRP A 435 5.46 9.79 7.00
C TRP A 435 6.45 8.71 7.47
N LEU A 436 7.55 8.51 6.74
CA LEU A 436 8.63 7.54 7.03
C LEU A 436 9.95 8.21 7.42
N ASN A 437 9.97 9.54 7.51
CA ASN A 437 11.16 10.28 7.93
C ASN A 437 11.60 9.91 9.36
N GLU A 438 10.62 9.67 10.23
CA GLU A 438 10.78 9.27 11.62
C GLU A 438 9.97 8.00 11.93
N LYS A 439 10.43 7.22 12.92
CA LYS A 439 9.72 6.04 13.41
C LYS A 439 8.40 6.44 14.11
N GLY A 440 7.31 5.84 13.66
CA GLY A 440 5.98 5.95 14.27
C GLY A 440 5.81 5.11 15.54
N SER A 441 4.58 5.12 16.08
CA SER A 441 4.11 4.10 17.03
C SER A 441 3.47 2.94 16.26
N LEU A 442 3.00 1.91 16.97
CA LEU A 442 2.25 0.80 16.37
C LEU A 442 1.02 1.29 15.58
N GLY A 443 0.32 2.31 16.11
CA GLY A 443 -0.93 2.80 15.50
C GLY A 443 -0.81 4.09 14.70
N MET A 444 0.32 4.82 14.78
CA MET A 444 0.44 6.15 14.18
C MET A 444 1.80 6.40 13.54
N TYR A 445 1.78 6.84 12.29
CA TYR A 445 2.92 7.47 11.63
C TYR A 445 3.21 8.85 12.22
N LYS A 446 4.47 9.28 12.14
CA LYS A 446 4.88 10.66 12.41
C LYS A 446 4.99 11.45 11.11
N ALA A 447 4.51 12.68 11.12
CA ALA A 447 4.61 13.58 9.97
C ALA A 447 4.57 15.04 10.42
N ASP A 448 5.24 15.90 9.64
CA ASP A 448 5.12 17.36 9.74
C ASP A 448 3.67 17.78 9.43
N GLU A 449 3.12 18.69 10.24
CA GLU A 449 1.73 19.17 10.18
C GLU A 449 1.32 19.65 8.78
N LYS A 450 2.25 20.28 8.05
CA LYS A 450 1.97 20.80 6.71
C LYS A 450 1.69 19.72 5.67
N PHE A 451 2.22 18.51 5.87
CA PHE A 451 2.08 17.39 4.93
C PHE A 451 0.92 16.44 5.29
N ILE A 452 0.34 16.55 6.50
CA ILE A 452 -0.79 15.71 6.91
C ILE A 452 -1.95 15.87 5.92
N GLY A 453 -2.48 14.74 5.44
CA GLY A 453 -3.51 14.68 4.41
C GLY A 453 -2.97 14.31 3.02
N LEU A 454 -1.69 14.58 2.74
CA LEU A 454 -1.15 14.39 1.39
C LEU A 454 -0.82 12.92 1.11
N PRO A 455 -1.09 12.44 -0.12
CA PRO A 455 -0.73 11.08 -0.53
C PRO A 455 0.77 10.92 -0.78
N GLU A 456 1.44 11.97 -1.24
CA GLU A 456 2.86 11.95 -1.60
C GLU A 456 3.59 13.11 -0.94
N THR A 457 4.91 12.96 -0.75
CA THR A 457 5.79 14.09 -0.42
C THR A 457 5.80 15.07 -1.58
N PRO A 458 5.45 16.36 -1.39
CA PRO A 458 5.54 17.35 -2.45
C PRO A 458 6.95 17.41 -3.05
N ARG A 459 7.03 17.41 -4.38
CA ARG A 459 8.31 17.50 -5.08
C ARG A 459 8.88 18.90 -4.90
N LEU A 460 10.11 18.97 -4.38
CA LEU A 460 10.80 20.22 -4.07
C LEU A 460 11.23 20.96 -5.34
N PHE A 461 11.69 20.21 -6.36
CA PHE A 461 12.26 20.78 -7.57
C PHE A 461 11.20 20.90 -8.67
N ASN A 462 10.81 22.15 -8.94
CA ASN A 462 9.87 22.51 -10.00
C ASN A 462 10.44 23.64 -10.86
N ILE A 463 9.90 23.78 -12.07
CA ILE A 463 10.12 24.93 -12.95
C ILE A 463 8.80 25.66 -13.14
N ASP A 464 8.81 26.97 -12.89
CA ASP A 464 7.66 27.85 -13.13
C ASP A 464 7.80 28.51 -14.49
N PHE A 465 6.96 28.13 -15.45
CA PHE A 465 6.88 28.74 -16.76
C PHE A 465 5.95 29.95 -16.72
N ASN A 466 6.50 31.16 -16.81
CA ASN A 466 5.74 32.40 -16.82
C ASN A 466 5.36 32.77 -18.26
N LEU A 467 4.09 32.60 -18.60
CA LEU A 467 3.58 32.81 -19.95
C LEU A 467 2.62 34.01 -20.02
N LEU A 468 2.57 34.67 -21.17
CA LEU A 468 1.46 35.51 -21.58
C LEU A 468 0.59 34.73 -22.56
N VAL A 469 -0.54 34.21 -22.10
CA VAL A 469 -1.53 33.50 -22.94
C VAL A 469 -2.61 34.49 -23.33
N ASN A 470 -2.70 34.84 -24.62
CA ASN A 470 -3.60 35.89 -25.09
C ASN A 470 -3.45 37.21 -24.28
N ASN A 471 -2.20 37.63 -24.06
CA ASN A 471 -1.80 38.78 -23.21
C ASN A 471 -2.18 38.70 -21.73
N VAL A 472 -2.60 37.53 -21.23
CA VAL A 472 -2.89 37.31 -19.80
C VAL A 472 -1.74 36.55 -19.15
N PRO A 473 -1.14 37.05 -18.06
CA PRO A 473 -0.07 36.35 -17.36
C PRO A 473 -0.61 35.10 -16.64
N ILE A 474 -0.05 33.95 -16.98
CA ILE A 474 -0.36 32.66 -16.37
C ILE A 474 0.95 31.90 -16.16
N THR A 475 1.20 31.48 -14.92
CA THR A 475 2.36 30.65 -14.57
C THR A 475 1.98 29.18 -14.54
N PHE A 476 2.74 28.31 -15.19
CA PHE A 476 2.57 26.86 -15.13
C PHE A 476 3.75 26.23 -14.41
N THR A 477 3.50 25.56 -13.28
CA THR A 477 4.53 24.86 -12.49
C THR A 477 4.61 23.41 -12.97
N LYS A 478 5.81 22.94 -13.33
CA LYS A 478 6.07 21.55 -13.71
C LYS A 478 7.17 20.95 -12.83
N PRO A 479 6.98 19.75 -12.27
CA PRO A 479 8.05 19.08 -11.54
C PRO A 479 9.18 18.70 -12.49
N ILE A 480 10.41 18.69 -11.97
CA ILE A 480 11.54 18.11 -12.68
C ILE A 480 11.37 16.59 -12.69
N ILE A 481 11.53 16.00 -13.87
CA ILE A 481 11.45 14.55 -14.10
C ILE A 481 12.69 14.09 -14.86
N GLN A 482 12.90 12.79 -15.02
CA GLN A 482 13.79 12.24 -16.05
C GLN A 482 12.92 11.66 -17.17
N ARG A 483 13.05 12.21 -18.38
CA ARG A 483 12.50 11.63 -19.62
C ARG A 483 13.60 10.84 -20.31
N PHE A 484 13.36 9.57 -20.60
CA PHE A 484 14.32 8.67 -21.27
C PHE A 484 13.58 7.66 -22.14
N SER A 485 14.32 6.85 -22.91
CA SER A 485 13.72 5.79 -23.74
C SER A 485 14.43 4.47 -23.59
N LYS A 486 13.69 3.37 -23.71
CA LYS A 486 14.25 2.03 -23.93
C LYS A 486 13.75 1.48 -25.28
N PRO A 487 14.57 0.76 -26.06
CA PRO A 487 14.15 0.25 -27.36
C PRO A 487 12.88 -0.61 -27.34
N ASP A 488 12.65 -1.36 -26.26
CA ASP A 488 11.51 -2.26 -26.07
C ASP A 488 10.27 -1.57 -25.45
N LYS A 489 10.43 -0.47 -24.72
CA LYS A 489 9.34 0.25 -24.02
C LYS A 489 8.97 1.61 -24.63
N GLY A 490 9.81 2.14 -25.52
CA GLY A 490 9.69 3.50 -26.05
C GLY A 490 10.00 4.55 -24.98
N GLU A 491 9.29 5.68 -25.04
CA GLU A 491 9.44 6.80 -24.12
C GLU A 491 8.95 6.46 -22.71
N LEU A 492 9.75 6.78 -21.69
CA LEU A 492 9.55 6.54 -20.27
C LEU A 492 9.89 7.78 -19.45
N TYR A 493 9.32 7.83 -18.25
CA TYR A 493 9.46 8.94 -17.32
C TYR A 493 9.77 8.37 -15.93
N ARG A 494 10.54 9.12 -15.15
CA ARG A 494 10.84 8.89 -13.73
C ARG A 494 10.74 10.20 -12.95
N PRO A 495 10.29 10.20 -11.68
CA PRO A 495 10.41 11.39 -10.84
C PRO A 495 11.89 11.70 -10.60
N PHE A 496 12.22 12.98 -10.41
CA PHE A 496 13.55 13.38 -9.95
C PHE A 496 13.60 13.37 -8.41
N GLU A 497 14.49 12.56 -7.85
CA GLU A 497 14.58 12.28 -6.41
C GLU A 497 15.93 12.74 -5.82
N ILE A 498 15.92 13.25 -4.60
CA ILE A 498 17.17 13.48 -3.85
C ILE A 498 17.48 12.26 -2.99
N ILE A 499 18.68 11.69 -3.11
CA ILE A 499 19.12 10.54 -2.32
C ILE A 499 20.34 10.91 -1.43
N PRO A 500 20.65 10.14 -0.38
CA PRO A 500 21.85 10.40 0.44
C PRO A 500 23.15 10.09 -0.31
N GLU A 501 24.28 10.67 0.14
CA GLU A 501 25.62 10.43 -0.43
C GLU A 501 26.05 8.96 -0.32
N ALA A 502 25.63 8.29 0.75
CA ALA A 502 25.79 6.85 0.92
C ALA A 502 24.52 6.25 1.52
N SER A 503 24.25 5.00 1.13
CA SER A 503 23.27 4.15 1.81
C SER A 503 23.85 2.76 1.97
N ALA A 504 23.43 2.03 3.00
CA ALA A 504 23.90 0.68 3.25
C ALA A 504 22.76 -0.23 3.67
N ARG A 505 22.76 -1.45 3.16
CA ARG A 505 21.85 -2.53 3.56
C ARG A 505 22.61 -3.78 3.96
N ILE A 506 22.09 -4.50 4.94
CA ILE A 506 22.44 -5.91 5.15
C ILE A 506 21.44 -6.73 4.34
N THR A 507 21.91 -7.75 3.61
CA THR A 507 21.07 -8.56 2.71
C THR A 507 19.96 -9.31 3.43
N GLU A 508 20.22 -9.76 4.65
CA GLU A 508 19.30 -10.51 5.50
C GLU A 508 18.57 -9.58 6.47
N LYS A 509 17.23 -9.67 6.55
CA LYS A 509 16.44 -8.90 7.54
C LYS A 509 16.44 -9.52 8.93
N VAL A 510 16.52 -10.85 9.00
CA VAL A 510 16.63 -11.62 10.25
C VAL A 510 17.66 -12.71 10.08
N ILE A 511 18.53 -12.86 11.08
CA ILE A 511 19.56 -13.89 11.15
C ILE A 511 19.41 -14.66 12.46
N ILE A 512 19.19 -15.96 12.35
CA ILE A 512 19.07 -16.87 13.48
C ILE A 512 20.35 -17.70 13.62
N PHE A 513 20.87 -17.79 14.85
CA PHE A 513 22.02 -18.60 15.22
C PHE A 513 21.57 -19.73 16.16
N ASP A 514 21.55 -20.95 15.66
CA ASP A 514 21.23 -22.16 16.44
C ASP A 514 22.36 -22.59 17.39
N ASN A 515 23.58 -22.13 17.12
CA ASN A 515 24.79 -22.41 17.91
C ASN A 515 25.70 -21.15 18.02
N ASP A 516 26.89 -21.31 18.60
CA ASP A 516 27.87 -20.23 18.79
C ASP A 516 28.83 -20.06 17.59
N GLN A 517 28.52 -20.66 16.45
CA GLN A 517 29.33 -20.51 15.24
C GLN A 517 29.17 -19.12 14.65
N GLN A 518 30.28 -18.59 14.14
CA GLN A 518 30.31 -17.33 13.45
C GLN A 518 29.55 -17.40 12.11
N HIS A 519 28.98 -16.28 11.69
CA HIS A 519 28.24 -16.16 10.45
C HIS A 519 28.71 -14.93 9.67
N ASN A 520 28.97 -15.10 8.38
CA ASN A 520 29.33 -13.99 7.52
C ASN A 520 28.06 -13.32 6.99
N ILE A 521 28.01 -12.00 7.09
CA ILE A 521 26.95 -11.19 6.50
C ILE A 521 27.53 -10.29 5.42
N THR A 522 26.69 -9.92 4.46
CA THR A 522 27.07 -9.00 3.39
C THR A 522 26.41 -7.65 3.62
N VAL A 523 27.24 -6.62 3.81
CA VAL A 523 26.82 -5.22 3.80
C VAL A 523 27.04 -4.68 2.39
N VAL A 524 25.97 -4.22 1.76
CA VAL A 524 26.03 -3.59 0.43
C VAL A 524 25.93 -2.08 0.61
N VAL A 525 27.00 -1.36 0.27
CA VAL A 525 27.08 0.09 0.27
C VAL A 525 26.84 0.61 -1.15
N LYS A 526 25.89 1.53 -1.33
CA LYS A 526 25.58 2.17 -2.61
C LYS A 526 26.02 3.63 -2.59
N ALA A 527 26.75 4.04 -3.63
CA ALA A 527 27.25 5.40 -3.78
C ALA A 527 26.21 6.35 -4.41
N GLY A 528 25.98 7.48 -3.76
CA GLY A 528 25.13 8.56 -4.25
C GLY A 528 25.86 9.58 -5.15
N HIS A 529 27.18 9.51 -5.26
CA HIS A 529 27.97 10.36 -6.16
C HIS A 529 29.25 9.63 -6.59
N ASP A 530 29.97 10.19 -7.57
CA ASP A 530 31.26 9.65 -8.02
C ASP A 530 32.33 9.78 -6.92
N ASN A 531 33.27 8.83 -6.88
CA ASN A 531 34.42 8.80 -5.97
C ASN A 531 34.03 8.88 -4.47
N LEU A 532 33.09 8.03 -4.06
CA LEU A 532 32.73 7.88 -2.65
C LEU A 532 33.86 7.17 -1.89
N GLU A 533 34.49 7.87 -0.94
CA GLU A 533 35.53 7.32 -0.06
C GLU A 533 35.08 7.40 1.40
N GLY A 534 35.34 6.33 2.15
CA GLY A 534 34.95 6.25 3.55
C GLY A 534 35.25 4.89 4.17
N TYR A 535 34.52 4.57 5.23
CA TYR A 535 34.53 3.22 5.80
C TYR A 535 33.15 2.84 6.33
N ALA A 536 32.88 1.54 6.36
CA ALA A 536 31.70 0.98 6.98
C ALA A 536 32.09 0.24 8.27
N GLU A 537 31.21 0.33 9.26
CA GLU A 537 31.24 -0.47 10.49
C GLU A 537 29.81 -0.96 10.78
N ILE A 538 29.67 -1.87 11.74
CA ILE A 538 28.37 -2.39 12.16
C ILE A 538 28.16 -2.05 13.63
N HIS A 539 27.09 -1.31 13.92
CA HIS A 539 26.60 -1.21 15.28
C HIS A 539 25.94 -2.53 15.68
N HIS A 540 26.27 -3.04 16.87
CA HIS A 540 25.80 -4.34 17.36
C HIS A 540 25.57 -4.33 18.88
N PRO A 541 24.82 -5.31 19.43
CA PRO A 541 24.59 -5.38 20.88
C PRO A 541 25.89 -5.72 21.63
N LYS A 542 26.00 -5.30 22.90
CA LYS A 542 27.23 -5.39 23.72
C LYS A 542 27.90 -6.76 23.79
N ASN A 543 27.13 -7.85 23.75
CA ASN A 543 27.64 -9.22 23.91
C ASN A 543 27.88 -9.93 22.56
N TRP A 544 27.69 -9.24 21.45
CA TRP A 544 28.00 -9.72 20.11
C TRP A 544 29.33 -9.11 19.67
N ASN A 545 30.08 -9.79 18.81
CA ASN A 545 31.29 -9.22 18.22
C ASN A 545 31.20 -9.24 16.70
N VAL A 546 31.87 -8.28 16.07
CA VAL A 546 31.94 -8.14 14.62
C VAL A 546 33.40 -8.05 14.19
N TYR A 547 33.77 -8.77 13.12
CA TYR A 547 35.10 -8.71 12.53
C TYR A 547 35.06 -8.58 11.01
N PRO A 548 35.92 -7.75 10.39
CA PRO A 548 36.74 -6.71 11.03
C PRO A 548 35.85 -5.60 11.61
N GLU A 549 36.40 -4.79 12.51
CA GLU A 549 35.66 -3.66 13.12
C GLU A 549 35.24 -2.62 12.07
N LYS A 550 36.11 -2.38 11.08
CA LYS A 550 35.90 -1.43 9.99
C LYS A 550 36.34 -2.02 8.66
N GLN A 551 35.64 -1.67 7.58
CA GLN A 551 36.06 -1.95 6.21
C GLN A 551 36.07 -0.70 5.34
N LYS A 552 37.06 -0.61 4.45
CA LYS A 552 37.18 0.53 3.53
C LYS A 552 36.04 0.54 2.51
N VAL A 553 35.41 1.69 2.33
CA VAL A 553 34.49 2.00 1.22
C VAL A 553 35.25 2.87 0.22
N SER A 554 35.29 2.44 -1.04
CA SER A 554 35.95 3.15 -2.15
C SER A 554 35.20 2.78 -3.43
N ILE A 555 34.26 3.63 -3.82
CA ILE A 555 33.36 3.40 -4.96
C ILE A 555 33.59 4.50 -5.98
N LYS A 556 33.97 4.11 -7.20
CA LYS A 556 34.39 5.07 -8.23
C LYS A 556 33.21 5.79 -8.87
N ASN A 557 32.15 5.06 -9.22
CA ASN A 557 31.06 5.61 -10.03
C ASN A 557 29.79 5.81 -9.21
N LYS A 558 29.08 6.89 -9.50
CA LYS A 558 27.73 7.18 -9.02
C LYS A 558 26.79 6.01 -9.32
N GLY A 559 26.07 5.54 -8.29
CA GLY A 559 25.11 4.44 -8.37
C GLY A 559 25.72 3.03 -8.33
N GLU A 560 27.05 2.90 -8.30
CA GLU A 560 27.75 1.63 -8.10
C GLU A 560 27.61 1.14 -6.65
N GLU A 561 27.66 -0.17 -6.47
CA GLU A 561 27.57 -0.82 -5.16
C GLU A 561 28.88 -1.55 -4.83
N GLN A 562 29.32 -1.46 -3.57
CA GLN A 562 30.41 -2.27 -3.02
C GLN A 562 29.85 -3.22 -1.96
N SER A 563 30.17 -4.51 -2.10
CA SER A 563 29.84 -5.52 -1.09
C SER A 563 31.00 -5.71 -0.11
N LEU A 564 30.69 -5.64 1.17
CA LEU A 564 31.61 -5.77 2.30
C LEU A 564 31.17 -6.97 3.15
N VAL A 565 32.09 -7.86 3.48
CA VAL A 565 31.77 -9.08 4.24
C VAL A 565 32.22 -8.93 5.67
N PHE A 566 31.29 -8.93 6.61
CA PHE A 566 31.57 -8.91 8.05
C PHE A 566 31.23 -10.25 8.68
N THR A 567 32.05 -10.70 9.61
CA THR A 567 31.80 -11.90 10.42
C THR A 567 31.16 -11.49 11.73
N ILE A 568 29.93 -11.96 11.96
CA ILE A 568 29.19 -11.81 13.21
C ILE A 568 29.47 -13.01 14.10
N ILE A 569 29.90 -12.75 15.33
CA ILE A 569 30.20 -13.77 16.33
C ILE A 569 29.13 -13.64 17.44
N PRO A 570 28.21 -14.61 17.55
CA PRO A 570 27.17 -14.57 18.58
C PRO A 570 27.74 -14.87 19.98
N PRO A 571 27.04 -14.46 21.06
CA PRO A 571 27.38 -14.91 22.40
C PRO A 571 27.12 -16.42 22.57
N LYS A 572 27.72 -17.01 23.61
CA LYS A 572 27.49 -18.42 23.95
C LYS A 572 26.04 -18.70 24.38
N ASN A 573 25.46 -17.78 25.14
CA ASN A 573 24.12 -17.89 25.72
C ASN A 573 23.08 -17.20 24.82
N GLN A 574 21.80 -17.51 25.06
CA GLN A 574 20.68 -16.88 24.37
C GLN A 574 20.76 -15.35 24.46
N SER A 575 20.59 -14.68 23.33
CA SER A 575 20.66 -13.23 23.20
C SER A 575 19.98 -12.80 21.91
N GLU A 576 19.34 -11.64 21.92
CA GLU A 576 18.72 -11.04 20.75
C GLU A 576 19.03 -9.55 20.70
N GLY A 577 18.98 -8.97 19.51
CA GLY A 577 19.16 -7.56 19.30
C GLY A 577 19.13 -7.19 17.83
N TYR A 578 19.56 -5.98 17.54
CA TYR A 578 19.65 -5.46 16.17
C TYR A 578 21.09 -5.13 15.84
N ILE A 579 21.46 -5.39 14.59
CA ILE A 579 22.68 -4.88 13.99
C ILE A 579 22.33 -3.90 12.87
N SER A 580 23.17 -2.89 12.68
CA SER A 580 22.96 -1.84 11.68
C SER A 580 24.28 -1.42 11.05
N PRO A 581 24.40 -1.39 9.71
CA PRO A 581 25.57 -0.84 9.07
C PRO A 581 25.58 0.69 9.22
N ILE A 582 26.75 1.24 9.48
CA ILE A 582 27.01 2.68 9.50
C ILE A 582 28.11 2.96 8.49
N VAL A 583 27.82 3.81 7.50
CA VAL A 583 28.81 4.27 6.53
C VAL A 583 29.25 5.67 6.90
N HIS A 584 30.55 5.83 7.14
CA HIS A 584 31.17 7.11 7.45
C HIS A 584 31.83 7.68 6.19
N VAL A 585 31.38 8.85 5.77
CA VAL A 585 31.91 9.60 4.63
C VAL A 585 32.21 11.01 5.13
N ASN A 586 33.49 11.40 5.14
CA ASN A 586 33.96 12.61 5.82
C ASN A 586 33.49 12.62 7.29
N ASP A 587 32.82 13.70 7.73
CA ASP A 587 32.28 13.86 9.10
C ASP A 587 30.81 13.40 9.24
N LYS A 588 30.23 12.76 8.22
CA LYS A 588 28.83 12.34 8.20
C LYS A 588 28.72 10.81 8.33
N ALA A 589 27.72 10.37 9.10
CA ALA A 589 27.35 8.96 9.25
C ALA A 589 26.00 8.67 8.59
N TYR A 590 25.94 7.62 7.78
CA TYR A 590 24.75 7.17 7.05
C TYR A 590 24.31 5.80 7.56
N THR A 591 23.07 5.73 8.06
CA THR A 591 22.50 4.54 8.73
C THR A 591 21.27 3.97 8.03
N LYS A 592 20.85 4.59 6.93
CA LYS A 592 19.64 4.22 6.18
C LYS A 592 19.98 3.38 4.95
N GLU A 593 19.08 2.48 4.62
CA GLU A 593 19.08 1.80 3.32
C GLU A 593 18.18 2.55 2.33
N LEU A 594 18.58 2.53 1.06
CA LEU A 594 17.79 3.05 -0.06
C LEU A 594 17.10 1.88 -0.76
N ILE A 595 15.77 1.90 -0.72
CA ILE A 595 14.90 0.86 -1.28
C ILE A 595 14.22 1.43 -2.52
N GLU A 596 14.29 0.71 -3.62
CA GLU A 596 13.64 1.06 -4.89
C GLU A 596 12.43 0.17 -5.12
N ILE A 597 11.25 0.77 -5.29
CA ILE A 597 10.02 0.05 -5.67
C ILE A 597 9.74 0.36 -7.14
N ASN A 598 9.81 -0.68 -7.99
CA ASN A 598 9.78 -0.53 -9.44
C ASN A 598 8.86 -1.58 -10.09
N TYR A 599 7.55 -1.33 -10.01
CA TYR A 599 6.53 -2.10 -10.74
C TYR A 599 6.00 -1.31 -11.93
N ASP A 600 5.63 -2.00 -13.01
CA ASP A 600 5.20 -1.36 -14.26
C ASP A 600 3.89 -0.54 -14.13
N HIS A 601 3.03 -0.82 -13.13
CA HIS A 601 1.73 -0.16 -12.93
C HIS A 601 1.79 1.10 -12.05
N ILE A 602 2.87 1.33 -11.31
CA ILE A 602 3.03 2.49 -10.43
C ILE A 602 4.26 3.33 -10.81
N PRO A 603 4.31 4.62 -10.44
CA PRO A 603 5.52 5.41 -10.57
C PRO A 603 6.68 4.81 -9.76
N PHE A 604 7.91 4.94 -10.27
CA PHE A 604 9.12 4.53 -9.55
C PHE A 604 9.19 5.25 -8.20
N GLN A 605 9.39 4.51 -7.11
CA GLN A 605 9.50 5.07 -5.76
C GLN A 605 10.88 4.81 -5.16
N THR A 606 11.36 5.79 -4.39
CA THR A 606 12.54 5.67 -3.53
C THR A 606 12.13 5.82 -2.07
N VAL A 607 12.45 4.83 -1.24
CA VAL A 607 12.13 4.82 0.19
C VAL A 607 13.42 4.70 0.99
N LEU A 608 13.55 5.52 2.04
CA LEU A 608 14.68 5.51 2.95
C LEU A 608 14.21 5.01 4.32
N LEU A 609 14.65 3.82 4.70
CA LEU A 609 14.34 3.22 6.00
C LEU A 609 15.63 3.02 6.81
N PRO A 610 15.54 2.98 8.15
CA PRO A 610 16.64 2.49 8.97
C PRO A 610 17.13 1.12 8.47
N SER A 611 18.44 0.98 8.31
CA SER A 611 19.06 -0.29 7.95
C SER A 611 19.29 -1.10 9.21
N GLU A 612 18.35 -2.01 9.52
CA GLU A 612 18.37 -2.84 10.72
C GLU A 612 18.14 -4.30 10.36
N THR A 613 18.95 -5.18 10.93
CA THR A 613 18.79 -6.63 10.85
C THR A 613 18.65 -7.18 12.26
N LYS A 614 17.61 -7.97 12.51
CA LYS A 614 17.45 -8.65 13.80
C LYS A 614 18.39 -9.85 13.86
N VAL A 615 19.19 -9.94 14.91
CA VAL A 615 20.04 -11.10 15.19
C VAL A 615 19.54 -11.82 16.43
N VAL A 616 19.42 -13.14 16.34
CA VAL A 616 18.89 -13.95 17.44
C VAL A 616 19.76 -15.19 17.63
N ARG A 617 20.40 -15.28 18.79
CA ARG A 617 21.10 -16.47 19.28
C ARG A 617 20.13 -17.31 20.08
N LEU A 618 19.72 -18.46 19.54
CA LEU A 618 18.72 -19.35 20.14
C LEU A 618 19.36 -20.52 20.89
N ASP A 619 18.94 -20.75 22.13
CA ASP A 619 19.12 -22.08 22.75
C ASP A 619 18.00 -23.01 22.25
N ILE A 620 18.26 -23.59 21.06
CA ILE A 620 17.32 -24.47 20.38
C ILE A 620 17.94 -25.86 20.16
N LYS A 621 17.16 -26.87 20.51
CA LYS A 621 17.44 -28.27 20.23
C LYS A 621 16.48 -28.75 19.16
N LYS A 622 16.93 -29.67 18.32
CA LYS A 622 16.12 -30.27 17.26
C LYS A 622 16.39 -31.77 17.09
N LYS A 623 15.38 -32.49 16.61
CA LYS A 623 15.47 -33.87 16.12
C LYS A 623 14.85 -33.97 14.73
N GLY A 624 15.30 -34.97 13.98
CA GLY A 624 15.10 -35.03 12.53
C GLY A 624 16.02 -34.04 11.79
N GLU A 625 16.20 -34.29 10.51
CA GLU A 625 17.09 -33.50 9.64
C GLU A 625 16.38 -33.07 8.36
N ASN A 626 15.65 -33.98 7.71
CA ASN A 626 15.08 -33.75 6.38
C ASN A 626 13.59 -33.42 6.46
N ILE A 627 13.21 -32.22 6.04
CA ILE A 627 11.83 -31.72 6.07
C ILE A 627 11.34 -31.52 4.63
N ALA A 628 10.22 -32.14 4.31
CA ALA A 628 9.50 -31.86 3.08
C ALA A 628 8.54 -30.69 3.30
N TYR A 629 8.55 -29.70 2.41
CA TYR A 629 7.68 -28.53 2.50
C TYR A 629 6.76 -28.41 1.29
N ILE A 630 5.46 -28.35 1.50
CA ILE A 630 4.46 -28.12 0.45
C ILE A 630 4.04 -26.66 0.54
N GLN A 631 4.57 -25.84 -0.38
CA GLN A 631 4.40 -24.39 -0.30
C GLN A 631 2.95 -23.96 -0.57
N GLY A 632 2.46 -23.05 0.27
CA GLY A 632 1.17 -22.40 0.14
C GLY A 632 1.27 -21.02 -0.51
N ALA A 633 0.41 -20.08 -0.11
CA ALA A 633 0.44 -18.71 -0.64
C ALA A 633 1.23 -17.76 0.29
N GLY A 634 2.32 -17.16 -0.21
CA GLY A 634 3.08 -16.12 0.50
C GLY A 634 3.85 -16.63 1.72
N ASP A 635 4.50 -17.79 1.59
CA ASP A 635 5.08 -18.54 2.69
C ASP A 635 6.63 -18.51 2.66
N MET A 636 7.24 -17.91 3.69
CA MET A 636 8.70 -17.83 3.94
C MET A 636 9.17 -18.71 5.11
N VAL A 637 8.33 -19.66 5.54
CA VAL A 637 8.71 -20.62 6.58
C VAL A 637 9.87 -21.54 6.16
N PRO A 638 10.00 -22.02 4.90
CA PRO A 638 11.10 -22.91 4.51
C PRO A 638 12.49 -22.36 4.85
N GLU A 639 12.75 -21.12 4.47
CA GLU A 639 14.03 -20.43 4.67
C GLU A 639 14.33 -20.29 6.18
N SER A 640 13.29 -20.06 6.97
CA SER A 640 13.40 -19.94 8.44
C SER A 640 13.80 -21.27 9.09
N LEU A 641 13.32 -22.40 8.56
CA LEU A 641 13.69 -23.73 9.07
C LEU A 641 15.13 -24.11 8.70
N GLU A 642 15.61 -23.67 7.54
CA GLU A 642 17.01 -23.84 7.14
C GLU A 642 17.97 -23.09 8.07
N GLN A 643 17.60 -21.88 8.52
CA GLN A 643 18.41 -21.08 9.45
C GLN A 643 18.61 -21.74 10.82
N ILE A 644 17.68 -22.62 11.26
CA ILE A 644 17.85 -23.44 12.47
C ILE A 644 18.43 -24.83 12.17
N GLY A 645 19.00 -25.02 10.98
CA GLY A 645 19.82 -26.17 10.60
C GLY A 645 19.07 -27.39 10.07
N TYR A 646 17.79 -27.28 9.68
CA TYR A 646 17.10 -28.35 8.95
C TYR A 646 17.47 -28.35 7.45
N ASN A 647 17.43 -29.52 6.82
CA ASN A 647 17.48 -29.65 5.37
C ASN A 647 16.04 -29.63 4.83
N VAL A 648 15.64 -28.51 4.23
CA VAL A 648 14.27 -28.33 3.75
C VAL A 648 14.24 -28.52 2.24
N ARG A 649 13.35 -29.40 1.77
CA ARG A 649 13.07 -29.55 0.34
C ARG A 649 11.63 -29.15 0.05
N ILE A 650 11.47 -28.12 -0.76
CA ILE A 650 10.18 -27.77 -1.33
C ILE A 650 9.75 -28.90 -2.28
N LEU A 651 8.63 -29.54 -1.98
CA LEU A 651 8.03 -30.59 -2.80
C LEU A 651 6.93 -30.00 -3.68
N LYS A 652 7.08 -30.17 -4.99
CA LYS A 652 5.98 -29.90 -5.91
C LYS A 652 4.94 -31.02 -5.81
N PRO A 653 3.64 -30.75 -6.06
CA PRO A 653 2.60 -31.76 -5.91
C PRO A 653 2.84 -33.04 -6.72
N GLU A 654 3.45 -32.93 -7.89
CA GLU A 654 3.84 -34.05 -8.75
C GLU A 654 4.85 -35.00 -8.08
N ASP A 655 5.75 -34.48 -7.25
CA ASP A 655 6.79 -35.24 -6.54
C ASP A 655 6.26 -35.98 -5.30
N ILE A 656 5.01 -35.72 -4.89
CA ILE A 656 4.41 -36.37 -3.72
C ILE A 656 4.04 -37.81 -4.07
N ASN A 657 4.88 -38.74 -3.61
CA ASN A 657 4.71 -40.20 -3.68
C ASN A 657 5.41 -40.87 -2.48
N THR A 658 5.07 -42.13 -2.19
CA THR A 658 5.56 -42.87 -1.03
C THR A 658 7.10 -42.95 -0.97
N GLU A 659 7.75 -43.22 -2.11
CA GLU A 659 9.21 -43.35 -2.16
C GLU A 659 9.91 -42.04 -1.80
N THR A 660 9.41 -40.93 -2.32
CA THR A 660 9.97 -39.60 -2.05
C THR A 660 9.73 -39.20 -0.60
N LEU A 661 8.51 -39.40 -0.09
CA LEU A 661 8.16 -39.08 1.30
C LEU A 661 8.96 -39.88 2.33
N SER A 662 9.33 -41.14 2.02
CA SER A 662 10.14 -41.99 2.90
C SER A 662 11.51 -41.42 3.28
N ARG A 663 11.99 -40.41 2.54
CA ARG A 663 13.29 -39.76 2.77
C ARG A 663 13.22 -38.61 3.78
N PHE A 664 12.03 -38.26 4.23
CA PHE A 664 11.79 -37.12 5.11
C PHE A 664 11.34 -37.55 6.49
N ASP A 665 11.80 -36.83 7.50
CA ASP A 665 11.41 -37.03 8.89
C ASP A 665 10.05 -36.37 9.17
N ALA A 666 9.71 -35.30 8.45
CA ALA A 666 8.41 -34.64 8.56
C ALA A 666 8.00 -33.96 7.24
N VAL A 667 6.69 -33.75 7.09
CA VAL A 667 6.08 -32.96 6.00
C VAL A 667 5.37 -31.76 6.61
N VAL A 668 5.67 -30.56 6.12
CA VAL A 668 4.95 -29.33 6.46
C VAL A 668 4.08 -28.91 5.28
N VAL A 669 2.79 -28.75 5.52
CA VAL A 669 1.83 -28.16 4.58
C VAL A 669 1.69 -26.68 4.92
N GLY A 670 2.16 -25.84 4.00
CA GLY A 670 2.21 -24.39 4.15
C GLY A 670 0.85 -23.71 4.25
N ILE A 671 0.87 -22.42 4.55
CA ILE A 671 -0.34 -21.63 4.79
C ILE A 671 -1.25 -21.62 3.56
N ARG A 672 -2.53 -21.94 3.75
CA ARG A 672 -3.55 -21.99 2.68
C ARG A 672 -3.22 -22.94 1.51
N ALA A 673 -2.26 -23.87 1.65
CA ALA A 673 -1.90 -24.79 0.57
C ALA A 673 -3.11 -25.61 0.09
N TYR A 674 -4.01 -26.02 1.00
CA TYR A 674 -5.26 -26.70 0.62
C TYR A 674 -6.32 -25.79 0.02
N ASN A 675 -6.15 -24.47 0.02
CA ASN A 675 -7.02 -23.54 -0.70
C ASN A 675 -6.50 -23.22 -2.11
N THR A 676 -5.18 -23.28 -2.33
CA THR A 676 -4.53 -22.77 -3.55
C THR A 676 -3.97 -23.87 -4.45
N VAL A 677 -3.49 -24.98 -3.89
CA VAL A 677 -2.82 -26.04 -4.65
C VAL A 677 -3.83 -27.13 -5.02
N GLU A 678 -4.35 -27.06 -6.25
CA GLU A 678 -5.43 -27.95 -6.70
C GLU A 678 -5.04 -29.44 -6.70
N ALA A 679 -3.78 -29.75 -7.02
CA ALA A 679 -3.30 -31.13 -7.11
C ALA A 679 -3.33 -31.89 -5.77
N LEU A 680 -3.35 -31.20 -4.62
CA LEU A 680 -3.36 -31.84 -3.30
C LEU A 680 -4.60 -32.71 -3.05
N LYS A 681 -5.70 -32.44 -3.74
CA LYS A 681 -6.93 -33.26 -3.68
C LYS A 681 -6.70 -34.73 -4.06
N PHE A 682 -5.65 -35.00 -4.84
CA PHE A 682 -5.26 -36.34 -5.28
C PHE A 682 -4.12 -36.96 -4.47
N LYS A 683 -3.52 -36.20 -3.55
CA LYS A 683 -2.31 -36.60 -2.80
C LYS A 683 -2.58 -36.86 -1.32
N GLN A 684 -3.78 -36.53 -0.85
CA GLN A 684 -4.12 -36.53 0.57
C GLN A 684 -3.92 -37.90 1.24
N GLN A 685 -4.37 -38.99 0.60
CA GLN A 685 -4.19 -40.33 1.15
C GLN A 685 -2.71 -40.69 1.32
N ILE A 686 -1.87 -40.35 0.34
CA ILE A 686 -0.42 -40.61 0.40
C ILE A 686 0.22 -39.89 1.60
N LEU A 687 -0.22 -38.66 1.88
CA LEU A 687 0.24 -37.89 3.04
C LEU A 687 -0.22 -38.51 4.35
N PHE A 688 -1.45 -39.01 4.43
CA PHE A 688 -1.94 -39.73 5.62
C PHE A 688 -1.21 -41.06 5.83
N ASP A 689 -0.93 -41.81 4.76
CA ASP A 689 -0.17 -43.06 4.82
C ASP A 689 1.27 -42.82 5.32
N PHE A 690 1.89 -41.71 4.93
CA PHE A 690 3.19 -41.28 5.48
C PHE A 690 3.15 -41.08 7.00
N VAL A 691 2.10 -40.44 7.52
CA VAL A 691 1.92 -40.30 8.97
C VAL A 691 1.70 -41.66 9.63
N ALA A 692 0.83 -42.50 9.05
CA ALA A 692 0.54 -43.83 9.56
C ALA A 692 1.82 -44.69 9.71
N GLN A 693 2.78 -44.51 8.82
CA GLN A 693 4.06 -45.24 8.80
C GLN A 693 5.11 -44.70 9.79
N GLY A 694 4.86 -43.56 10.46
CA GLY A 694 5.78 -43.00 11.45
C GLY A 694 6.23 -41.57 11.16
N GLY A 695 5.84 -40.99 10.03
CA GLY A 695 6.15 -39.61 9.69
C GLY A 695 5.38 -38.59 10.54
N ASN A 696 5.93 -37.39 10.69
CA ASN A 696 5.21 -36.26 11.30
C ASN A 696 4.67 -35.34 10.20
N MET A 697 3.40 -34.97 10.29
CA MET A 697 2.79 -34.01 9.36
C MET A 697 2.29 -32.79 10.12
N ILE A 698 2.75 -31.61 9.73
CA ILE A 698 2.29 -30.32 10.29
C ILE A 698 1.49 -29.61 9.22
N VAL A 699 0.22 -29.33 9.51
CA VAL A 699 -0.66 -28.53 8.64
C VAL A 699 -0.85 -27.16 9.27
N GLN A 700 -0.36 -26.14 8.59
CA GLN A 700 -0.60 -24.74 8.97
C GLN A 700 -2.01 -24.30 8.59
N TYR A 701 -2.38 -23.08 8.98
CA TYR A 701 -3.76 -22.61 8.83
C TYR A 701 -4.23 -22.68 7.37
N ASN A 702 -5.52 -22.99 7.21
CA ASN A 702 -6.24 -22.96 5.95
C ASN A 702 -7.58 -22.26 6.18
N THR A 703 -8.22 -21.75 5.13
CA THR A 703 -9.56 -21.15 5.25
C THR A 703 -10.63 -22.19 4.96
N ARG A 704 -11.78 -22.12 5.63
CA ARG A 704 -12.92 -23.03 5.38
C ARG A 704 -13.52 -22.92 3.97
N HIS A 705 -13.25 -21.81 3.28
CA HIS A 705 -13.79 -21.53 1.96
C HIS A 705 -12.83 -21.99 0.87
N ARG A 706 -13.36 -22.54 -0.23
CA ARG A 706 -12.56 -23.01 -1.38
C ARG A 706 -11.48 -24.04 -1.01
N LEU A 707 -11.73 -24.89 0.00
CA LEU A 707 -10.88 -26.06 0.24
C LEU A 707 -10.89 -26.97 -0.99
N LYS A 708 -9.72 -27.44 -1.40
CA LYS A 708 -9.53 -28.33 -2.55
C LYS A 708 -9.58 -29.80 -2.17
N VAL A 709 -9.33 -30.11 -0.89
CA VAL A 709 -9.39 -31.46 -0.34
C VAL A 709 -10.75 -31.71 0.33
N PRO A 710 -11.32 -32.93 0.20
CA PRO A 710 -12.53 -33.30 0.92
C PRO A 710 -12.28 -33.47 2.42
N GLU A 711 -11.11 -34.04 2.79
CA GLU A 711 -10.71 -34.33 4.15
C GLU A 711 -9.37 -33.64 4.45
N LEU A 712 -9.38 -32.73 5.43
CA LEU A 712 -8.18 -31.97 5.80
C LEU A 712 -7.19 -32.80 6.62
N ALA A 713 -7.70 -33.74 7.41
CA ALA A 713 -7.00 -34.52 8.41
C ALA A 713 -7.49 -35.98 8.41
N PRO A 714 -6.72 -36.94 8.95
CA PRO A 714 -7.11 -38.35 9.01
C PRO A 714 -8.29 -38.63 9.95
N TYR A 715 -8.68 -37.66 10.78
CA TYR A 715 -9.85 -37.72 11.66
C TYR A 715 -10.68 -36.43 11.50
N GLU A 716 -11.94 -36.44 11.97
CA GLU A 716 -12.83 -35.29 11.82
C GLU A 716 -12.23 -34.02 12.44
N LEU A 717 -12.20 -32.94 11.65
CA LEU A 717 -11.66 -31.64 11.98
C LEU A 717 -12.38 -30.55 11.16
N GLU A 718 -13.08 -29.63 11.82
CA GLU A 718 -13.83 -28.56 11.15
C GLU A 718 -13.14 -27.20 11.33
N LEU A 719 -12.76 -26.56 10.21
CA LEU A 719 -12.18 -25.22 10.21
C LEU A 719 -13.24 -24.16 10.48
N SER A 720 -12.89 -23.17 11.29
CA SER A 720 -13.77 -22.06 11.62
C SER A 720 -13.18 -20.70 11.19
N ARG A 721 -13.80 -19.60 11.66
CA ARG A 721 -13.24 -18.24 11.52
C ARG A 721 -12.57 -17.75 12.80
N ASP A 722 -12.51 -18.61 13.82
CA ASP A 722 -11.93 -18.29 15.12
C ASP A 722 -10.47 -17.88 14.94
N ARG A 723 -10.10 -16.79 15.62
CA ARG A 723 -8.75 -16.21 15.65
C ARG A 723 -8.54 -15.46 16.96
N VAL A 724 -7.29 -15.17 17.28
CA VAL A 724 -6.88 -14.31 18.40
C VAL A 724 -5.96 -13.25 17.83
N THR A 725 -6.45 -12.02 17.80
CA THR A 725 -5.84 -10.89 17.11
C THR A 725 -4.90 -10.10 18.01
N ASP A 726 -5.15 -10.09 19.31
CA ASP A 726 -4.27 -9.43 20.26
C ASP A 726 -2.97 -10.22 20.38
N GLU A 727 -1.87 -9.64 19.88
CA GLU A 727 -0.52 -10.22 19.96
C GLU A 727 -0.05 -10.43 21.40
N ASN A 728 -0.65 -9.73 22.38
CA ASN A 728 -0.37 -9.84 23.80
C ASN A 728 -1.36 -10.76 24.55
N ALA A 729 -2.33 -11.36 23.85
CA ALA A 729 -3.26 -12.30 24.47
C ALA A 729 -2.53 -13.42 25.22
N GLU A 730 -3.04 -13.76 26.41
CA GLU A 730 -2.51 -14.82 27.25
C GLU A 730 -2.64 -16.19 26.55
N VAL A 731 -1.53 -16.92 26.49
CA VAL A 731 -1.50 -18.30 26.00
C VAL A 731 -1.51 -19.27 27.18
N ARG A 732 -2.61 -19.95 27.41
CA ARG A 732 -2.74 -20.95 28.48
C ARG A 732 -2.32 -22.32 27.99
N ILE A 733 -1.43 -22.96 28.72
CA ILE A 733 -0.98 -24.34 28.47
C ILE A 733 -2.03 -25.29 29.04
N LEU A 734 -2.60 -26.16 28.19
CA LEU A 734 -3.62 -27.12 28.59
C LEU A 734 -3.00 -28.46 29.03
N GLU A 735 -1.94 -28.88 28.35
CA GLU A 735 -1.30 -30.19 28.53
C GLU A 735 0.19 -30.02 28.92
N PRO A 736 0.49 -29.60 30.15
CA PRO A 736 1.84 -29.17 30.55
C PRO A 736 2.92 -30.26 30.47
N GLU A 737 2.53 -31.53 30.55
CA GLU A 737 3.42 -32.69 30.44
C GLU A 737 3.52 -33.25 29.02
N HIS A 738 2.78 -32.68 28.05
CA HIS A 738 2.80 -33.18 26.68
C HIS A 738 4.18 -33.00 26.03
N THR A 739 4.61 -33.98 25.24
CA THR A 739 5.94 -34.00 24.60
C THR A 739 6.23 -32.72 23.81
N LEU A 740 5.24 -32.18 23.09
CA LEU A 740 5.36 -30.92 22.33
C LEU A 740 5.80 -29.71 23.16
N LEU A 741 5.55 -29.69 24.48
CA LEU A 741 5.94 -28.59 25.35
C LEU A 741 7.22 -28.89 26.14
N ASN A 742 7.74 -30.11 26.05
CA ASN A 742 8.82 -30.58 26.92
C ASN A 742 10.03 -31.12 26.18
N TYR A 743 9.90 -31.44 24.88
CA TYR A 743 10.97 -32.08 24.12
C TYR A 743 10.99 -31.64 22.64
N PRO A 744 12.19 -31.43 22.06
CA PRO A 744 13.51 -31.37 22.73
C PRO A 744 13.74 -30.07 23.51
N ASN A 745 12.84 -29.08 23.37
CA ASN A 745 12.88 -27.81 24.09
C ASN A 745 11.77 -27.75 25.15
N LYS A 746 12.08 -27.25 26.35
CA LYS A 746 11.04 -26.89 27.33
C LYS A 746 10.40 -25.55 26.94
N ILE A 747 9.12 -25.59 26.62
CA ILE A 747 8.28 -24.44 26.27
C ILE A 747 7.61 -23.91 27.54
N THR A 748 7.64 -22.59 27.69
CA THR A 748 7.11 -21.87 28.84
C THR A 748 6.33 -20.65 28.36
N GLN A 749 5.75 -19.89 29.30
CA GLN A 749 5.07 -18.63 28.96
C GLN A 749 5.97 -17.60 28.27
N ASN A 750 7.29 -17.67 28.49
CA ASN A 750 8.22 -16.76 27.84
C ASN A 750 8.32 -16.99 26.32
N ASP A 751 8.02 -18.20 25.83
CA ASP A 751 8.03 -18.52 24.41
C ASP A 751 6.86 -17.86 23.63
N PHE A 752 5.90 -17.29 24.35
CA PHE A 752 4.80 -16.52 23.79
C PHE A 752 5.00 -15.01 23.95
N LYS A 753 6.18 -14.53 24.36
CA LYS A 753 6.49 -13.08 24.38
C LYS A 753 7.05 -12.61 23.05
N GLY A 754 6.80 -11.33 22.71
CA GLY A 754 7.33 -10.68 21.51
C GLY A 754 6.74 -11.18 20.19
N TRP A 755 5.59 -11.87 20.24
CA TRP A 755 4.83 -12.20 19.04
C TRP A 755 4.25 -10.93 18.43
N THR A 756 4.00 -10.97 17.13
CA THR A 756 3.65 -9.77 16.36
C THR A 756 2.33 -9.95 15.62
N GLN A 757 1.55 -8.88 15.55
CA GLN A 757 0.31 -8.74 14.79
C GLN A 757 -0.88 -9.61 15.24
N GLU A 758 -0.77 -10.94 15.34
CA GLU A 758 -1.85 -11.80 15.82
C GLU A 758 -1.32 -13.18 16.30
N ARG A 759 -1.88 -13.75 17.38
CA ARG A 759 -1.48 -15.08 17.88
C ARG A 759 -1.75 -16.21 16.89
N GLY A 760 -2.84 -16.10 16.14
CA GLY A 760 -3.23 -17.14 15.21
C GLY A 760 -4.64 -16.97 14.67
N LEU A 761 -4.91 -17.68 13.59
CA LEU A 761 -6.11 -17.51 12.79
C LEU A 761 -6.65 -18.83 12.21
N TYR A 762 -7.95 -18.81 11.96
CA TYR A 762 -8.73 -19.94 11.43
C TYR A 762 -8.63 -21.21 12.27
N PHE A 763 -8.64 -21.05 13.59
CA PHE A 763 -8.63 -22.18 14.52
C PHE A 763 -9.82 -23.09 14.24
N PRO A 764 -9.62 -24.40 14.15
CA PRO A 764 -10.70 -25.37 14.29
C PRO A 764 -11.45 -25.11 15.58
N ASN A 765 -12.76 -25.36 15.56
CA ASN A 765 -13.59 -25.26 16.76
C ASN A 765 -14.39 -26.54 17.03
N LYS A 766 -14.27 -27.54 16.16
CA LYS A 766 -14.75 -28.91 16.36
C LYS A 766 -13.72 -29.89 15.82
N TRP A 767 -13.50 -30.97 16.56
CA TRP A 767 -12.62 -32.06 16.20
C TRP A 767 -13.02 -33.33 16.98
N SER A 768 -12.60 -34.46 16.45
CA SER A 768 -12.76 -35.78 17.07
C SER A 768 -11.83 -35.99 18.28
N LYS A 769 -12.12 -36.99 19.12
CA LYS A 769 -11.44 -37.23 20.40
C LYS A 769 -9.95 -37.60 20.28
N GLU A 770 -9.52 -37.97 19.08
CA GLU A 770 -8.15 -38.33 18.73
C GLU A 770 -7.22 -37.10 18.76
N PHE A 771 -7.77 -35.90 18.65
CA PHE A 771 -7.03 -34.64 18.76
C PHE A 771 -6.95 -34.14 20.19
N THR A 772 -5.73 -34.00 20.68
CA THR A 772 -5.40 -33.35 21.94
C THR A 772 -5.12 -31.86 21.71
N PRO A 773 -5.90 -30.94 22.30
CA PRO A 773 -5.61 -29.52 22.26
C PRO A 773 -4.51 -29.14 23.26
N ILE A 774 -3.44 -28.50 22.78
CA ILE A 774 -2.26 -28.19 23.61
C ILE A 774 -2.33 -26.81 24.27
N LEU A 775 -2.92 -25.84 23.58
CA LEU A 775 -2.95 -24.44 23.98
C LEU A 775 -4.38 -23.90 23.99
N SER A 776 -4.63 -22.90 24.83
CA SER A 776 -5.85 -22.09 24.81
C SER A 776 -5.57 -20.61 24.89
N MET A 777 -6.34 -19.81 24.15
CA MET A 777 -6.18 -18.36 24.08
C MET A 777 -7.50 -17.70 23.66
N ASN A 778 -7.66 -16.42 23.98
CA ASN A 778 -8.78 -15.59 23.50
C ASN A 778 -8.41 -14.11 23.58
N ASP A 779 -9.04 -13.31 22.73
CA ASP A 779 -9.04 -11.86 22.91
C ASP A 779 -9.94 -11.49 24.09
N LYS A 780 -9.81 -10.24 24.56
CA LYS A 780 -10.61 -9.71 25.66
C LYS A 780 -12.11 -9.92 25.40
N ASN A 781 -12.83 -10.37 26.44
CA ASN A 781 -14.28 -10.63 26.42
C ASN A 781 -14.76 -11.75 25.47
N GLU A 782 -13.85 -12.57 24.91
CA GLU A 782 -14.23 -13.73 24.11
C GLU A 782 -14.12 -15.05 24.88
N LYS A 783 -14.79 -16.09 24.39
CA LYS A 783 -14.63 -17.45 24.91
C LYS A 783 -13.23 -18.00 24.58
N PRO A 784 -12.59 -18.74 25.52
CA PRO A 784 -11.34 -19.45 25.28
C PRO A 784 -11.43 -20.38 24.06
N LYS A 785 -10.54 -20.20 23.10
CA LYS A 785 -10.35 -21.09 21.95
C LYS A 785 -9.30 -22.12 22.29
N LYS A 786 -9.43 -23.35 21.78
CA LYS A 786 -8.50 -24.47 22.06
C LYS A 786 -7.90 -25.09 20.79
N GLY A 787 -8.32 -24.65 19.61
CA GLY A 787 -7.90 -25.22 18.32
C GLY A 787 -6.62 -24.62 17.72
N SER A 788 -5.88 -23.79 18.46
CA SER A 788 -4.68 -23.14 17.92
C SER A 788 -3.54 -24.12 17.65
N LEU A 789 -3.44 -25.19 18.44
CA LEU A 789 -2.48 -26.27 18.27
C LEU A 789 -3.15 -27.59 18.70
N LEU A 790 -3.43 -28.44 17.71
CA LEU A 790 -4.05 -29.75 17.86
C LEU A 790 -3.09 -30.83 17.41
N VAL A 791 -2.93 -31.90 18.19
CA VAL A 791 -2.09 -33.05 17.84
C VAL A 791 -2.90 -34.34 17.95
N ALA A 792 -2.79 -35.19 16.94
CA ALA A 792 -3.37 -36.53 16.95
C ALA A 792 -2.33 -37.56 16.52
N LYS A 793 -2.36 -38.72 17.16
CA LYS A 793 -1.56 -39.87 16.72
C LYS A 793 -2.30 -40.57 15.57
N HIS A 794 -1.59 -40.87 14.49
CA HIS A 794 -2.12 -41.65 13.38
C HIS A 794 -1.12 -42.73 12.99
N GLY A 795 -1.50 -44.00 13.20
CA GLY A 795 -0.56 -45.12 13.15
C GLY A 795 0.63 -44.91 14.09
N LYS A 796 1.85 -44.91 13.53
CA LYS A 796 3.10 -44.72 14.28
C LYS A 796 3.54 -43.25 14.39
N GLY A 797 2.99 -42.36 13.56
CA GLY A 797 3.38 -40.96 13.48
C GLY A 797 2.36 -40.00 14.09
N HIS A 798 2.55 -38.70 13.83
CA HIS A 798 1.73 -37.63 14.38
C HIS A 798 1.22 -36.70 13.28
N TYR A 799 -0.08 -36.41 13.32
CA TYR A 799 -0.70 -35.35 12.56
C TYR A 799 -0.91 -34.15 13.48
N ILE A 800 -0.40 -32.99 13.10
CA ILE A 800 -0.50 -31.75 13.87
C ILE A 800 -1.19 -30.71 13.00
N TYR A 801 -2.26 -30.13 13.51
CA TYR A 801 -2.85 -28.92 12.94
C TYR A 801 -2.46 -27.72 13.82
N THR A 802 -2.00 -26.64 13.19
CA THR A 802 -1.74 -25.38 13.89
C THR A 802 -2.34 -24.20 13.14
N GLY A 803 -3.06 -23.36 13.87
CA GLY A 803 -3.51 -22.05 13.41
C GLY A 803 -2.61 -20.90 13.88
N LEU A 804 -1.56 -21.19 14.66
CA LEU A 804 -0.62 -20.18 15.13
C LEU A 804 0.06 -19.46 13.96
N SER A 805 0.32 -18.17 14.11
CA SER A 805 0.84 -17.29 13.06
C SER A 805 2.34 -17.45 12.77
N PHE A 806 2.88 -18.66 12.68
CA PHE A 806 4.32 -18.89 12.45
C PHE A 806 4.88 -18.14 11.23
N PHE A 807 4.08 -18.02 10.16
CA PHE A 807 4.43 -17.24 8.97
C PHE A 807 4.64 -15.74 9.21
N ARG A 808 4.16 -15.19 10.34
CA ARG A 808 4.44 -13.82 10.81
C ARG A 808 5.59 -13.80 11.81
N GLU A 809 5.63 -14.78 12.71
CA GLU A 809 6.62 -14.82 13.78
C GLU A 809 8.04 -15.17 13.32
N PHE A 810 8.19 -15.99 12.29
CA PHE A 810 9.52 -16.34 11.77
C PHE A 810 10.20 -15.17 11.04
N PRO A 811 9.53 -14.45 10.12
CA PRO A 811 10.11 -13.23 9.55
C PRO A 811 10.49 -12.16 10.59
N GLU A 812 9.87 -12.17 11.77
CA GLU A 812 10.19 -11.28 12.89
C GLU A 812 11.21 -11.88 13.88
N GLY A 813 11.73 -13.08 13.64
CA GLY A 813 12.74 -13.72 14.48
C GLY A 813 12.28 -14.04 15.90
N VAL A 814 11.01 -14.42 16.10
CA VAL A 814 10.45 -14.67 17.45
C VAL A 814 10.93 -16.01 18.00
N SER A 815 11.88 -15.94 18.95
CA SER A 815 12.57 -17.11 19.52
C SER A 815 11.68 -18.28 19.92
N GLY A 816 10.58 -18.01 20.64
CA GLY A 816 9.70 -19.07 21.15
C GLY A 816 8.90 -19.78 20.06
N ALA A 817 8.61 -19.09 18.95
CA ALA A 817 7.96 -19.69 17.79
C ALA A 817 8.87 -20.76 17.16
N TYR A 818 10.17 -20.49 17.00
CA TYR A 818 11.14 -21.47 16.49
C TYR A 818 11.26 -22.70 17.39
N ARG A 819 11.34 -22.49 18.71
CA ARG A 819 11.45 -23.60 19.70
C ARG A 819 10.22 -24.50 19.67
N LEU A 820 9.01 -23.92 19.63
CA LEU A 820 7.76 -24.69 19.54
C LEU A 820 7.66 -25.46 18.23
N PHE A 821 8.01 -24.84 17.11
CA PHE A 821 7.95 -25.50 15.81
C PHE A 821 8.98 -26.63 15.68
N ALA A 822 10.19 -26.45 16.22
CA ALA A 822 11.19 -27.52 16.31
C ALA A 822 10.68 -28.71 17.15
N ASN A 823 9.94 -28.47 18.24
CA ASN A 823 9.29 -29.53 19.00
C ASN A 823 8.24 -30.28 18.17
N MET A 824 7.42 -29.56 17.38
CA MET A 824 6.43 -30.16 16.48
C MET A 824 7.09 -31.05 15.42
N LEU A 825 8.23 -30.63 14.86
CA LEU A 825 8.99 -31.45 13.91
C LEU A 825 9.62 -32.67 14.60
N SER A 826 9.97 -32.55 15.87
CA SER A 826 10.76 -33.54 16.65
C SER A 826 9.94 -34.59 17.40
N ILE A 827 8.61 -34.46 17.47
CA ILE A 827 7.77 -35.38 18.28
C ILE A 827 7.95 -36.85 17.85
N GLY A 828 8.08 -37.77 18.82
CA GLY A 828 8.19 -39.21 18.55
C GLY A 828 9.54 -39.65 17.97
N LYS A 829 10.56 -38.79 18.04
CA LYS A 829 11.92 -39.01 17.50
C LYS A 829 13.00 -39.05 18.59
N GLU A 830 12.62 -39.40 19.81
CA GLU A 830 13.50 -39.43 20.97
C GLU A 830 14.67 -40.40 20.77
N ASP A 831 14.41 -41.53 20.10
CA ASP A 831 15.37 -42.62 19.86
C ASP A 831 16.18 -42.48 18.56
N LEU A 832 15.95 -41.42 17.76
CA LEU A 832 16.79 -41.16 16.57
C LEU A 832 18.20 -40.77 17.03
N LYS A 833 19.15 -41.70 16.87
CA LYS A 833 20.59 -41.43 16.96
C LYS A 833 20.92 -40.38 15.90
N GLN A 834 21.52 -39.24 16.31
CA GLN A 834 22.11 -38.28 15.38
C GLN A 834 23.14 -39.05 14.53
N LYS A 835 22.84 -39.29 13.26
CA LYS A 835 23.86 -39.78 12.34
C LYS A 835 24.82 -38.63 12.12
N THR A 836 26.07 -38.83 12.48
CA THR A 836 27.18 -37.91 12.18
C THR A 836 27.14 -37.58 10.69
N LYS A 837 27.16 -36.28 10.36
CA LYS A 837 27.18 -35.73 8.99
C LYS A 837 27.96 -36.64 8.04
N LEU A 838 27.29 -37.24 7.06
CA LEU A 838 27.98 -37.79 5.90
C LEU A 838 28.39 -36.60 5.03
N SER A 839 29.68 -36.32 5.01
CA SER A 839 30.33 -35.40 4.08
C SER A 839 30.20 -35.95 2.65
N ASN A 840 29.45 -35.25 1.79
CA ASN A 840 29.91 -34.68 0.52
C ASN A 840 28.72 -34.15 -0.28
#